data_AF-L7UAP6-F1
#
_entry.id   AF-L7UAP6-F1
#
_cell.length_a   1.000
_cell.length_b   1.000
_cell.length_c   1.000
_cell.angle_alpha   90.00
_cell.angle_beta   90.00
_cell.angle_gamma   90.00
#
_symmetry.space_group_name_H-M   'P 1'
#
loop_
_entity.id
_entity.type
_entity.pdbx_description
1 polymer ?
#
loop_
_entity_poly.entity_id
_entity_poly.type
_entity_poly.pdbx_seq_one_letter_code
_entity_poly.pdbx_strand_id
1 'polypeptide(L)'
;MVRAPFWVLIGLLTFASANAFAAAPEAGAAKSVAEASKRVESARAALAAAVQRVEKEPPSNADLDAALAAVEALKDALNAGVSFETEDLDYARAVLAARKQFRAQREYVEDRRAKVHIHDFRRRIDSALTALNERMAKVAGKDLDAKALDESRAEVEALRKLTDQGRPLTSQDPKFAAYITEVDATLAKHGKGLDDRWLQQSAQKQRGLLDERRKALSTALAELAPAWSDEKFGLTDKAVLALQKQLDEGKPLEERDRAYRSEAEKARGEITQARRKMEELVVQAGVSRVKVEMGPAHDELVVAAKALRARKPTPEQLAEAKTAAFVVRKLVERYEPQAARSPAISQYIAEVKNTLAEVEVSLQVRSLDAARLDVVQSLRNIERRSATPEQFEEAKTALVVLEKTLETVQTKHPAVSPTAIEARQLLRDGRATMERRRYEVDLQQQRVKVDEARKNATAAVSQVQAEKPSEAQFQAAESAIQQIGAVLEAGVQFVKKDRDYAVYAKETKERMADLAGRITRKKVVMAAADARVQISERLASTKQSLESAKLISATDVDVESASKSVDEIMKLFETRAELERQDGGYAAYAERARAEWLRLVETLEFAKQARTLRRMTGEALAAAGTAAEAAAAAVDLRKRKELFASALEKLKDCQEEGARMVKENASLAAIDVLVSGSPTRPQEVMAQCGQKAESLREPQKRAEVQLRFIEGPKKAYDAVKPLVSKGRKDEALSKLNECIAEGRILENQYPEFKEQKFDVNGTRMSMLDLIQVCVKERKPLQSAP
;
A
#
# COMPACT_ATOMS: atom_id res chain seq x y z
N MET A 1 -20.17 -22.59 68.22
CA MET A 1 -19.42 -22.46 69.51
C MET A 1 -19.73 -23.67 70.39
N VAL A 2 -18.80 -24.09 71.26
CA VAL A 2 -19.00 -24.83 72.54
C VAL A 2 -19.97 -26.05 72.51
N ARG A 3 -19.47 -27.30 72.43
CA ARG A 3 -19.23 -28.25 73.56
C ARG A 3 -20.51 -28.62 74.39
N ALA A 4 -21.06 -29.86 74.37
CA ALA A 4 -20.58 -31.14 74.97
C ALA A 4 -21.19 -31.41 76.39
N PRO A 5 -21.15 -32.61 77.05
CA PRO A 5 -20.98 -34.04 76.63
C PRO A 5 -21.72 -35.17 77.48
N PHE A 6 -21.44 -36.46 77.18
CA PHE A 6 -21.03 -37.59 78.10
C PHE A 6 -21.97 -38.60 78.84
N TRP A 7 -21.41 -39.82 79.04
CA TRP A 7 -21.68 -41.00 79.96
C TRP A 7 -22.71 -42.11 79.53
N VAL A 8 -22.60 -43.44 79.85
CA VAL A 8 -21.46 -44.38 80.08
C VAL A 8 -21.86 -45.90 80.18
N LEU A 9 -21.00 -46.85 79.72
CA LEU A 9 -20.91 -48.33 80.04
C LEU A 9 -22.23 -49.19 79.96
N ILE A 10 -22.37 -50.50 80.28
CA ILE A 10 -21.56 -51.70 80.71
C ILE A 10 -21.97 -52.88 79.71
N GLY A 11 -21.41 -54.09 79.49
CA GLY A 11 -20.47 -55.06 80.11
C GLY A 11 -21.22 -56.29 80.72
N LEU A 12 -20.72 -57.54 80.83
CA LEU A 12 -19.51 -58.25 80.33
C LEU A 12 -19.65 -59.80 80.59
N LEU A 13 -18.70 -60.63 80.12
CA LEU A 13 -18.34 -62.03 80.51
C LEU A 13 -19.00 -63.29 79.87
N THR A 14 -18.27 -63.83 78.87
CA THR A 14 -17.72 -65.21 78.70
C THR A 14 -18.09 -66.38 79.65
N PHE A 15 -18.16 -67.61 79.11
CA PHE A 15 -17.16 -68.69 79.38
C PHE A 15 -17.21 -69.81 78.31
N ALA A 16 -16.27 -70.76 78.34
CA ALA A 16 -16.05 -71.78 77.30
C ALA A 16 -15.68 -73.16 77.88
N SER A 17 -15.82 -74.23 77.07
CA SER A 17 -15.05 -75.48 77.19
C SER A 17 -15.24 -76.34 75.92
N ALA A 18 -14.32 -77.28 75.69
CA ALA A 18 -14.31 -78.18 74.54
C ALA A 18 -14.33 -79.66 75.00
N ASN A 19 -14.71 -80.57 74.11
CA ASN A 19 -14.40 -81.99 74.25
C ASN A 19 -14.24 -82.63 72.86
N ALA A 20 -13.19 -83.42 72.68
CA ALA A 20 -12.93 -84.13 71.44
C ALA A 20 -13.69 -85.46 71.40
N PHE A 21 -14.20 -85.81 70.21
CA PHE A 21 -14.65 -87.17 69.90
C PHE A 21 -13.90 -87.70 68.68
N ALA A 22 -13.95 -89.02 68.48
CA ALA A 22 -13.08 -89.77 67.58
C ALA A 22 -12.95 -89.18 66.17
N ALA A 23 -11.75 -89.30 65.59
CA ALA A 23 -11.48 -88.90 64.21
C ALA A 23 -12.46 -89.58 63.24
N ALA A 24 -12.96 -88.81 62.27
CA ALA A 24 -13.89 -89.31 61.26
C ALA A 24 -13.27 -90.48 60.48
N PRO A 25 -14.06 -91.53 60.12
CA PRO A 25 -13.58 -92.62 59.29
C PRO A 25 -13.12 -92.07 57.91
N GLU A 26 -11.99 -92.56 57.40
CA GLU A 26 -11.32 -91.98 56.21
C GLU A 26 -12.30 -91.72 55.06
N ALA A 27 -12.38 -90.47 54.59
CA ALA A 27 -13.26 -90.10 53.49
C ALA A 27 -12.78 -90.76 52.18
N GLY A 28 -13.51 -91.80 51.76
CA GLY A 28 -13.18 -92.65 50.62
C GLY A 28 -14.02 -93.93 50.66
N ALA A 29 -14.01 -94.68 49.54
CA ALA A 29 -14.58 -96.01 49.52
C ALA A 29 -13.83 -96.93 50.50
N ALA A 30 -14.56 -97.77 51.23
CA ALA A 30 -13.98 -98.78 52.10
C ALA A 30 -13.13 -99.76 51.27
N LYS A 31 -11.99 -100.20 51.81
CA LYS A 31 -11.02 -101.06 51.11
C LYS A 31 -11.37 -102.55 51.20
N SER A 32 -12.37 -102.90 52.01
CA SER A 32 -12.87 -104.27 52.18
C SER A 32 -14.27 -104.29 52.81
N VAL A 33 -14.97 -105.42 52.66
CA VAL A 33 -16.24 -105.73 53.35
C VAL A 33 -16.14 -105.49 54.86
N ALA A 34 -15.07 -105.97 55.51
CA ALA A 34 -14.90 -105.83 56.96
C ALA A 34 -14.75 -104.37 57.42
N GLU A 35 -14.11 -103.52 56.62
CA GLU A 35 -14.02 -102.08 56.89
C GLU A 35 -15.38 -101.41 56.69
N ALA A 36 -16.12 -101.78 55.63
CA ALA A 36 -17.46 -101.27 55.34
C ALA A 36 -18.46 -101.61 56.45
N SER A 37 -18.50 -102.87 56.91
CA SER A 37 -19.32 -103.31 58.06
C SER A 37 -19.05 -102.45 59.30
N LYS A 38 -17.78 -102.30 59.68
CA LYS A 38 -17.37 -101.52 60.86
C LYS A 38 -17.75 -100.04 60.76
N ARG A 39 -17.62 -99.43 59.58
CA ARG A 39 -18.07 -98.05 59.31
C ARG A 39 -19.59 -97.93 59.55
N VAL A 40 -20.39 -98.78 58.91
CA VAL A 40 -21.85 -98.78 59.03
C VAL A 40 -22.29 -99.01 60.49
N GLU A 41 -21.73 -99.99 61.19
CA GLU A 41 -22.06 -100.26 62.60
C GLU A 41 -21.73 -99.05 63.51
N SER A 42 -20.55 -98.45 63.36
CA SER A 42 -20.15 -97.30 64.16
C SER A 42 -21.08 -96.09 63.98
N ALA A 43 -21.51 -95.82 62.74
CA ALA A 43 -22.43 -94.72 62.44
C ALA A 43 -23.86 -95.01 62.93
N ARG A 44 -24.32 -96.27 62.88
CA ARG A 44 -25.61 -96.67 63.47
C ARG A 44 -25.64 -96.49 64.99
N ALA A 45 -24.53 -96.80 65.67
CA ALA A 45 -24.38 -96.60 67.11
C ALA A 45 -24.34 -95.11 67.48
N ALA A 46 -23.57 -94.31 66.73
CA ALA A 46 -23.52 -92.85 66.89
C ALA A 46 -24.91 -92.20 66.70
N LEU A 47 -25.65 -92.60 65.66
CA LEU A 47 -27.02 -92.14 65.42
C LEU A 47 -27.97 -92.52 66.55
N ALA A 48 -27.94 -93.78 67.03
CA ALA A 48 -28.78 -94.20 68.16
C ALA A 48 -28.49 -93.37 69.43
N ALA A 49 -27.21 -93.14 69.74
CA ALA A 49 -26.81 -92.33 70.90
C ALA A 49 -27.15 -90.83 70.76
N ALA A 50 -27.24 -90.29 69.54
CA ALA A 50 -27.66 -88.92 69.30
C ALA A 50 -29.19 -88.76 69.32
N VAL A 51 -29.93 -89.73 68.80
CA VAL A 51 -31.41 -89.81 68.90
C VAL A 51 -31.86 -89.79 70.36
N GLN A 52 -31.22 -90.60 71.23
CA GLN A 52 -31.53 -90.63 72.67
C GLN A 52 -31.34 -89.28 73.38
N ARG A 53 -30.52 -88.35 72.84
CA ARG A 53 -30.39 -87.00 73.41
C ARG A 53 -31.55 -86.08 73.00
N VAL A 54 -32.11 -86.28 71.81
CA VAL A 54 -33.24 -85.47 71.31
C VAL A 54 -34.62 -86.02 71.71
N GLU A 55 -34.67 -87.24 72.25
CA GLU A 55 -35.82 -87.80 72.97
C GLU A 55 -36.13 -87.05 74.28
N LYS A 56 -35.14 -86.36 74.88
CA LYS A 56 -35.33 -85.54 76.07
C LYS A 56 -36.29 -84.38 75.79
N GLU A 57 -37.20 -84.07 76.73
CA GLU A 57 -38.12 -82.94 76.60
C GLU A 57 -37.79 -81.75 77.53
N PRO A 58 -37.61 -80.52 76.99
CA PRO A 58 -37.23 -80.21 75.60
C PRO A 58 -35.76 -80.60 75.31
N PRO A 59 -35.42 -80.94 74.05
CA PRO A 59 -34.04 -81.16 73.66
C PRO A 59 -33.33 -79.82 73.42
N SER A 60 -32.00 -79.76 73.56
CA SER A 60 -31.28 -78.54 73.18
C SER A 60 -31.10 -78.45 71.66
N ASN A 61 -30.96 -77.23 71.13
CA ASN A 61 -30.64 -77.05 69.71
C ASN A 61 -29.31 -77.74 69.33
N ALA A 62 -28.34 -77.80 70.25
CA ALA A 62 -27.08 -78.51 70.05
C ALA A 62 -27.26 -80.04 69.98
N ASP A 63 -28.18 -80.62 70.74
CA ASP A 63 -28.53 -82.04 70.62
C ASP A 63 -29.23 -82.33 69.28
N LEU A 64 -30.14 -81.44 68.85
CA LEU A 64 -30.83 -81.53 67.55
C LEU A 64 -29.88 -81.44 66.36
N ASP A 65 -28.93 -80.50 66.37
CA ASP A 65 -27.91 -80.38 65.34
C ASP A 65 -26.92 -81.57 65.37
N ALA A 66 -26.56 -82.09 66.56
CA ALA A 66 -25.74 -83.28 66.68
C ALA A 66 -26.45 -84.56 66.17
N ALA A 67 -27.76 -84.69 66.39
CA ALA A 67 -28.56 -85.78 65.84
C ALA A 67 -28.65 -85.70 64.31
N LEU A 68 -28.83 -84.50 63.74
CA LEU A 68 -28.81 -84.30 62.29
C LEU A 68 -27.44 -84.66 61.67
N ALA A 69 -26.34 -84.28 62.32
CA ALA A 69 -24.99 -84.66 61.89
C ALA A 69 -24.78 -86.20 61.93
N ALA A 70 -25.32 -86.88 62.94
CA ALA A 70 -25.24 -88.34 63.03
C ALA A 70 -26.14 -89.06 61.99
N VAL A 71 -27.25 -88.45 61.57
CA VAL A 71 -28.09 -88.94 60.46
C VAL A 71 -27.31 -88.95 59.16
N GLU A 72 -26.65 -87.85 58.81
CA GLU A 72 -25.86 -87.74 57.58
C GLU A 72 -24.60 -88.64 57.64
N ALA A 73 -23.93 -88.76 58.79
CA ALA A 73 -22.80 -89.67 58.98
C ALA A 73 -23.17 -91.16 58.72
N LEU A 74 -24.40 -91.59 59.04
CA LEU A 74 -24.88 -92.94 58.69
C LEU A 74 -25.09 -93.10 57.17
N LYS A 75 -25.61 -92.08 56.50
CA LYS A 75 -25.77 -92.05 55.04
C LYS A 75 -24.41 -92.11 54.34
N ASP A 76 -23.39 -91.41 54.83
CA ASP A 76 -22.05 -91.46 54.25
C ASP A 76 -21.35 -92.80 54.51
N ALA A 77 -21.50 -93.38 55.72
CA ALA A 77 -21.01 -94.73 56.02
C ALA A 77 -21.68 -95.81 55.14
N LEU A 78 -22.98 -95.64 54.84
CA LEU A 78 -23.72 -96.47 53.88
C LEU A 78 -23.17 -96.34 52.46
N ASN A 79 -22.95 -95.11 51.98
CA ASN A 79 -22.44 -94.83 50.64
C ASN A 79 -21.01 -95.38 50.43
N ALA A 80 -20.17 -95.33 51.47
CA ALA A 80 -18.75 -95.71 51.39
C ALA A 80 -18.50 -97.20 51.10
N GLY A 81 -19.49 -98.08 51.28
CA GLY A 81 -19.36 -99.53 51.06
C GLY A 81 -20.28 -100.10 49.98
N VAL A 82 -20.90 -99.29 49.13
CA VAL A 82 -21.93 -99.73 48.16
C VAL A 82 -21.45 -100.84 47.21
N SER A 83 -20.17 -100.87 46.83
CA SER A 83 -19.59 -101.94 46.01
C SER A 83 -19.76 -103.33 46.62
N PHE A 84 -19.64 -103.43 47.95
CA PHE A 84 -19.71 -104.71 48.67
C PHE A 84 -21.15 -105.23 48.84
N GLU A 85 -22.18 -104.42 48.58
CA GLU A 85 -23.59 -104.84 48.70
C GLU A 85 -23.99 -105.97 47.73
N THR A 86 -23.20 -106.19 46.67
CA THR A 86 -23.34 -107.31 45.73
C THR A 86 -22.28 -108.40 45.88
N GLU A 87 -21.26 -108.17 46.72
CA GLU A 87 -20.14 -109.11 46.92
C GLU A 87 -20.31 -109.98 48.18
N ASP A 88 -20.92 -109.43 49.25
CA ASP A 88 -21.14 -110.13 50.52
C ASP A 88 -22.60 -110.00 51.01
N LEU A 89 -23.23 -111.15 51.25
CA LEU A 89 -24.64 -111.26 51.62
C LEU A 89 -24.95 -110.75 53.04
N ASP A 90 -24.03 -110.93 53.99
CA ASP A 90 -24.25 -110.54 55.39
C ASP A 90 -23.98 -109.05 55.61
N TYR A 91 -23.02 -108.48 54.87
CA TYR A 91 -22.88 -107.05 54.72
C TYR A 91 -24.12 -106.42 54.06
N ALA A 92 -24.64 -106.99 52.96
CA ALA A 92 -25.86 -106.51 52.32
C ALA A 92 -27.08 -106.50 53.27
N ARG A 93 -27.20 -107.53 54.13
CA ARG A 93 -28.22 -107.59 55.20
C ARG A 93 -28.02 -106.50 56.25
N ALA A 94 -26.79 -106.27 56.71
CA ALA A 94 -26.47 -105.22 57.67
C ALA A 94 -26.78 -103.81 57.11
N VAL A 95 -26.45 -103.58 55.84
CA VAL A 95 -26.77 -102.36 55.08
C VAL A 95 -28.27 -102.15 54.95
N LEU A 96 -29.06 -103.18 54.63
CA LEU A 96 -30.52 -103.03 54.49
C LEU A 96 -31.17 -102.58 55.81
N ALA A 97 -30.73 -103.14 56.94
CA ALA A 97 -31.16 -102.72 58.27
C ALA A 97 -30.74 -101.26 58.58
N ALA A 98 -29.51 -100.89 58.21
CA ALA A 98 -28.99 -99.52 58.34
C ALA A 98 -29.78 -98.50 57.49
N ARG A 99 -30.08 -98.82 56.22
CA ARG A 99 -30.93 -98.01 55.33
C ARG A 99 -32.38 -97.89 55.80
N LYS A 100 -32.87 -98.80 56.65
CA LYS A 100 -34.17 -98.67 57.35
C LYS A 100 -34.05 -97.74 58.56
N GLN A 101 -33.02 -97.90 59.38
CA GLN A 101 -32.75 -97.04 60.55
C GLN A 101 -32.53 -95.58 60.15
N PHE A 102 -31.72 -95.31 59.11
CA PHE A 102 -31.47 -93.97 58.58
C PHE A 102 -32.77 -93.21 58.26
N ARG A 103 -33.69 -93.82 57.50
CA ARG A 103 -34.94 -93.18 57.10
C ARG A 103 -35.82 -92.81 58.29
N ALA A 104 -36.08 -93.76 59.18
CA ALA A 104 -36.95 -93.53 60.34
C ALA A 104 -36.36 -92.50 61.32
N GLN A 105 -35.05 -92.56 61.58
CA GLN A 105 -34.42 -91.64 62.52
C GLN A 105 -34.20 -90.24 61.94
N ARG A 106 -34.00 -90.12 60.62
CA ARG A 106 -33.99 -88.81 59.94
C ARG A 106 -35.34 -88.10 60.09
N GLU A 107 -36.42 -88.79 59.78
CA GLU A 107 -37.79 -88.26 59.87
C GLU A 107 -38.12 -87.82 61.31
N TYR A 108 -37.75 -88.63 62.32
CA TYR A 108 -37.89 -88.28 63.73
C TYR A 108 -37.10 -87.02 64.14
N VAL A 109 -35.83 -86.90 63.75
CA VAL A 109 -34.99 -85.74 64.09
C VAL A 109 -35.49 -84.46 63.42
N GLU A 110 -35.94 -84.54 62.15
CA GLU A 110 -36.49 -83.39 61.42
C GLU A 110 -37.83 -82.90 62.04
N ASP A 111 -38.74 -83.81 62.38
CA ASP A 111 -40.00 -83.51 63.09
C ASP A 111 -39.76 -82.92 64.50
N ARG A 112 -38.83 -83.51 65.27
CA ARG A 112 -38.48 -83.06 66.62
C ARG A 112 -37.93 -81.63 66.60
N ARG A 113 -37.10 -81.30 65.59
CA ARG A 113 -36.55 -79.95 65.40
C ARG A 113 -37.62 -78.92 65.04
N ALA A 114 -38.54 -79.27 64.14
CA ALA A 114 -39.65 -78.40 63.72
C ALA A 114 -40.48 -77.93 64.93
N LYS A 115 -40.89 -78.86 65.80
CA LYS A 115 -41.77 -78.60 66.96
C LYS A 115 -41.16 -77.62 67.97
N VAL A 116 -39.85 -77.68 68.21
CA VAL A 116 -39.16 -76.73 69.11
C VAL A 116 -39.14 -75.32 68.51
N HIS A 117 -38.80 -75.17 67.23
CA HIS A 117 -38.79 -73.86 66.57
C HIS A 117 -40.19 -73.23 66.51
N ILE A 118 -41.25 -74.02 66.26
CA ILE A 118 -42.64 -73.55 66.23
C ILE A 118 -43.07 -72.96 67.58
N HIS A 119 -42.74 -73.64 68.69
CA HIS A 119 -43.05 -73.17 70.05
C HIS A 119 -42.41 -71.81 70.34
N ASP A 120 -41.11 -71.65 70.03
CA ASP A 120 -40.37 -70.42 70.32
C ASP A 120 -40.79 -69.26 69.42
N PHE A 121 -41.17 -69.52 68.16
CA PHE A 121 -41.77 -68.51 67.30
C PHE A 121 -43.12 -68.03 67.84
N ARG A 122 -44.01 -68.94 68.26
CA ARG A 122 -45.31 -68.59 68.83
C ARG A 122 -45.16 -67.66 70.04
N ARG A 123 -44.29 -68.03 70.99
CA ARG A 123 -44.02 -67.22 72.20
C ARG A 123 -43.51 -65.80 71.87
N ARG A 124 -42.69 -65.65 70.83
CA ARG A 124 -42.21 -64.33 70.37
C ARG A 124 -43.34 -63.49 69.76
N ILE A 125 -44.22 -64.11 68.97
CA ILE A 125 -45.35 -63.43 68.31
C ILE A 125 -46.39 -63.00 69.35
N ASP A 126 -46.76 -63.88 70.31
CA ASP A 126 -47.68 -63.55 71.40
C ASP A 126 -47.20 -62.32 72.19
N SER A 127 -45.92 -62.28 72.57
CA SER A 127 -45.34 -61.16 73.33
C SER A 127 -45.39 -59.83 72.58
N ALA A 128 -45.23 -59.84 71.25
CA ALA A 128 -45.27 -58.63 70.43
C ALA A 128 -46.71 -58.20 70.10
N LEU A 129 -47.63 -59.16 69.95
CA LEU A 129 -49.05 -58.91 69.76
C LEU A 129 -49.69 -58.25 70.99
N THR A 130 -49.29 -58.66 72.20
CA THR A 130 -49.73 -58.00 73.45
C THR A 130 -49.34 -56.52 73.48
N ALA A 131 -48.07 -56.20 73.20
CA ALA A 131 -47.58 -54.81 73.19
C ALA A 131 -48.32 -53.93 72.15
N LEU A 132 -48.53 -54.45 70.93
CA LEU A 132 -49.28 -53.75 69.89
C LEU A 132 -50.72 -53.47 70.31
N ASN A 133 -51.40 -54.45 70.93
CA ASN A 133 -52.78 -54.28 71.41
C ASN A 133 -52.88 -53.18 72.49
N GLU A 134 -51.91 -53.07 73.39
CA GLU A 134 -51.85 -51.98 74.40
C GLU A 134 -51.65 -50.59 73.77
N ARG A 135 -50.86 -50.48 72.69
CA ARG A 135 -50.74 -49.22 71.94
C ARG A 135 -52.03 -48.89 71.19
N MET A 136 -52.62 -49.86 70.51
CA MET A 136 -53.85 -49.66 69.74
C MET A 136 -55.06 -49.28 70.60
N ALA A 137 -55.10 -49.68 71.87
CA ALA A 137 -56.06 -49.16 72.84
C ALA A 137 -55.91 -47.64 73.09
N LYS A 138 -54.67 -47.12 73.10
CA LYS A 138 -54.38 -45.68 73.24
C LYS A 138 -54.70 -44.90 71.96
N VAL A 139 -54.56 -45.52 70.78
CA VAL A 139 -54.90 -44.96 69.46
C VAL A 139 -56.41 -44.60 69.32
N ALA A 140 -57.28 -45.18 70.16
CA ALA A 140 -58.69 -44.79 70.25
C ALA A 140 -58.95 -43.45 70.95
N GLY A 141 -57.92 -42.84 71.57
CA GLY A 141 -58.03 -41.57 72.29
C GLY A 141 -58.34 -40.35 71.41
N LYS A 142 -58.78 -39.25 72.04
CA LYS A 142 -58.94 -37.95 71.38
C LYS A 142 -57.59 -37.27 71.11
N ASP A 143 -56.70 -37.32 72.09
CA ASP A 143 -55.50 -36.49 72.14
C ASP A 143 -54.25 -37.31 71.76
N LEU A 144 -54.08 -37.50 70.46
CA LEU A 144 -52.93 -38.17 69.85
C LEU A 144 -52.24 -37.21 68.88
N ASP A 145 -50.94 -37.05 69.04
CA ASP A 145 -50.10 -36.38 68.06
C ASP A 145 -49.76 -37.32 66.87
N ALA A 146 -49.16 -36.75 65.83
CA ALA A 146 -48.76 -37.53 64.66
C ALA A 146 -47.70 -38.61 64.99
N LYS A 147 -46.84 -38.35 65.99
CA LYS A 147 -45.75 -39.25 66.39
C LYS A 147 -46.28 -40.55 67.00
N ALA A 148 -47.32 -40.48 67.83
CA ALA A 148 -47.97 -41.66 68.39
C ALA A 148 -48.62 -42.56 67.33
N LEU A 149 -49.17 -41.98 66.24
CA LEU A 149 -49.74 -42.73 65.13
C LEU A 149 -48.64 -43.45 64.31
N ASP A 150 -47.54 -42.75 63.99
CA ASP A 150 -46.46 -43.33 63.20
C ASP A 150 -45.63 -44.38 63.98
N GLU A 151 -45.43 -44.20 65.29
CA GLU A 151 -44.88 -45.26 66.15
C GLU A 151 -45.76 -46.51 66.20
N SER A 152 -47.08 -46.34 66.23
CA SER A 152 -48.02 -47.46 66.23
C SER A 152 -48.01 -48.21 64.89
N ARG A 153 -47.89 -47.50 63.76
CA ARG A 153 -47.68 -48.13 62.44
C ARG A 153 -46.38 -48.95 62.39
N ALA A 154 -45.31 -48.45 62.99
CA ALA A 154 -44.03 -49.15 63.02
C ALA A 154 -44.10 -50.50 63.76
N GLU A 155 -44.90 -50.61 64.83
CA GLU A 155 -45.10 -51.88 65.55
C GLU A 155 -45.96 -52.88 64.77
N VAL A 156 -46.99 -52.44 64.04
CA VAL A 156 -47.76 -53.31 63.11
C VAL A 156 -46.82 -53.97 62.10
N GLU A 157 -45.93 -53.20 61.47
CA GLU A 157 -44.97 -53.72 60.49
C GLU A 157 -43.82 -54.54 61.12
N ALA A 158 -43.45 -54.27 62.38
CA ALA A 158 -42.48 -55.08 63.11
C ALA A 158 -43.03 -56.48 63.43
N LEU A 159 -44.29 -56.56 63.87
CA LEU A 159 -44.96 -57.83 64.15
C LEU A 159 -45.29 -58.62 62.86
N ARG A 160 -45.64 -57.92 61.77
CA ARG A 160 -45.80 -58.53 60.44
C ARG A 160 -44.55 -59.26 59.97
N LYS A 161 -43.38 -58.63 60.10
CA LYS A 161 -42.09 -59.25 59.79
C LYS A 161 -41.79 -60.46 60.67
N LEU A 162 -42.35 -60.52 61.89
CA LEU A 162 -42.21 -61.64 62.80
C LEU A 162 -43.14 -62.80 62.45
N THR A 163 -44.38 -62.55 61.99
CA THR A 163 -45.25 -63.61 61.44
C THR A 163 -44.70 -64.16 60.12
N ASP A 164 -44.16 -63.30 59.25
CA ASP A 164 -43.49 -63.69 58.01
C ASP A 164 -42.29 -64.63 58.25
N GLN A 165 -41.46 -64.37 59.27
CA GLN A 165 -40.36 -65.27 59.66
C GLN A 165 -40.85 -66.67 60.11
N GLY A 166 -42.07 -66.78 60.63
CA GLY A 166 -42.67 -68.05 61.03
C GLY A 166 -43.24 -68.87 59.86
N ARG A 167 -43.58 -68.25 58.72
CA ARG A 167 -44.29 -68.91 57.61
C ARG A 167 -43.67 -70.23 57.13
N PRO A 168 -42.34 -70.42 57.03
CA PRO A 168 -41.75 -71.69 56.58
C PRO A 168 -42.13 -72.92 57.44
N LEU A 169 -42.49 -72.71 58.71
CA LEU A 169 -42.86 -73.79 59.65
C LEU A 169 -44.36 -74.17 59.57
N THR A 170 -45.17 -73.41 58.82
CA THR A 170 -46.63 -73.62 58.75
C THR A 170 -47.05 -74.89 58.00
N SER A 171 -46.16 -75.44 57.18
CA SER A 171 -46.33 -76.77 56.57
C SER A 171 -46.03 -77.94 57.53
N GLN A 172 -45.37 -77.66 58.66
CA GLN A 172 -44.95 -78.65 59.66
C GLN A 172 -45.93 -78.78 60.83
N ASP A 173 -46.67 -77.70 61.17
CA ASP A 173 -47.83 -77.75 62.07
C ASP A 173 -49.00 -76.91 61.53
N PRO A 174 -50.14 -77.53 61.14
CA PRO A 174 -51.32 -76.80 60.68
C PRO A 174 -51.97 -75.94 61.78
N LYS A 175 -51.74 -76.21 63.07
CA LYS A 175 -52.19 -75.34 64.17
C LYS A 175 -51.39 -74.05 64.22
N PHE A 176 -50.11 -74.09 63.85
CA PHE A 176 -49.29 -72.89 63.72
C PHE A 176 -49.67 -72.08 62.48
N ALA A 177 -50.03 -72.74 61.36
CA ALA A 177 -50.59 -72.07 60.18
C ALA A 177 -51.87 -71.27 60.51
N ALA A 178 -52.80 -71.86 61.27
CA ALA A 178 -54.01 -71.19 61.74
C ALA A 178 -53.69 -69.99 62.64
N TYR A 179 -52.77 -70.16 63.60
CA TYR A 179 -52.32 -69.09 64.50
C TYR A 179 -51.73 -67.88 63.75
N ILE A 180 -50.82 -68.11 62.79
CA ILE A 180 -50.25 -67.01 61.97
C ILE A 180 -51.36 -66.23 61.24
N THR A 181 -52.39 -66.93 60.74
CA THR A 181 -53.52 -66.33 60.04
C THR A 181 -54.36 -65.40 60.94
N GLU A 182 -54.56 -65.77 62.21
CA GLU A 182 -55.27 -64.96 63.20
C GLU A 182 -54.50 -63.68 63.58
N VAL A 183 -53.17 -63.76 63.69
CA VAL A 183 -52.30 -62.60 63.94
C VAL A 183 -52.29 -61.67 62.73
N ASP A 184 -52.15 -62.19 61.50
CA ASP A 184 -52.20 -61.40 60.27
C ASP A 184 -53.54 -60.65 60.11
N ALA A 185 -54.67 -61.29 60.47
CA ALA A 185 -55.99 -60.64 60.48
C ALA A 185 -56.09 -59.50 61.51
N THR A 186 -55.46 -59.67 62.68
CA THR A 186 -55.39 -58.63 63.72
C THR A 186 -54.52 -57.44 63.28
N LEU A 187 -53.38 -57.71 62.63
CA LEU A 187 -52.52 -56.69 62.03
C LEU A 187 -53.26 -55.86 60.97
N ALA A 188 -54.00 -56.51 60.07
CA ALA A 188 -54.78 -55.83 59.03
C ALA A 188 -55.85 -54.88 59.61
N LYS A 189 -56.52 -55.30 60.70
CA LYS A 189 -57.51 -54.48 61.42
C LYS A 189 -56.86 -53.24 62.05
N HIS A 190 -55.72 -53.41 62.72
CA HIS A 190 -55.01 -52.31 63.40
C HIS A 190 -54.42 -51.30 62.41
N GLY A 191 -53.79 -51.77 61.33
CA GLY A 191 -53.24 -50.92 60.27
C GLY A 191 -54.31 -50.02 59.65
N LYS A 192 -55.48 -50.56 59.33
CA LYS A 192 -56.60 -49.76 58.79
C LYS A 192 -57.06 -48.67 59.79
N GLY A 193 -57.17 -49.00 61.07
CA GLY A 193 -57.59 -48.03 62.10
C GLY A 193 -56.64 -46.82 62.21
N LEU A 194 -55.33 -47.04 62.04
CA LEU A 194 -54.33 -45.98 62.00
C LEU A 194 -54.47 -45.09 60.76
N ASP A 195 -54.71 -45.68 59.60
CA ASP A 195 -54.86 -44.95 58.33
C ASP A 195 -56.12 -44.07 58.29
N ASP A 196 -57.27 -44.60 58.72
CA ASP A 196 -58.53 -43.84 58.77
C ASP A 196 -58.40 -42.65 59.75
N ARG A 197 -57.69 -42.82 60.87
CA ARG A 197 -57.46 -41.78 61.88
C ARG A 197 -56.49 -40.68 61.40
N TRP A 198 -55.40 -41.07 60.75
CA TRP A 198 -54.41 -40.15 60.17
C TRP A 198 -55.03 -39.27 59.06
N LEU A 199 -55.88 -39.87 58.22
CA LEU A 199 -56.62 -39.17 57.16
C LEU A 199 -57.54 -38.09 57.74
N GLN A 200 -58.29 -38.41 58.80
CA GLN A 200 -59.24 -37.49 59.44
C GLN A 200 -58.54 -36.22 59.98
N GLN A 201 -57.44 -36.36 60.72
CA GLN A 201 -56.69 -35.22 61.24
C GLN A 201 -56.09 -34.37 60.11
N SER A 202 -55.53 -35.01 59.08
CA SER A 202 -54.89 -34.33 57.95
C SER A 202 -55.89 -33.50 57.13
N ALA A 203 -57.07 -34.05 56.86
CA ALA A 203 -58.18 -33.35 56.20
C ALA A 203 -58.65 -32.12 57.01
N GLN A 204 -58.87 -32.27 58.32
CA GLN A 204 -59.33 -31.17 59.17
C GLN A 204 -58.33 -30.01 59.20
N LYS A 205 -57.02 -30.30 59.28
CA LYS A 205 -55.96 -29.27 59.25
C LYS A 205 -55.93 -28.49 57.94
N GLN A 206 -56.02 -29.18 56.79
CA GLN A 206 -55.93 -28.52 55.49
C GLN A 206 -57.20 -27.71 55.15
N ARG A 207 -58.39 -28.09 55.62
CA ARG A 207 -59.61 -27.25 55.51
C ARG A 207 -59.45 -25.90 56.22
N GLY A 208 -58.89 -25.89 57.44
CA GLY A 208 -58.63 -24.66 58.19
C GLY A 208 -57.69 -23.69 57.47
N LEU A 209 -56.55 -24.19 57.00
CA LEU A 209 -55.60 -23.38 56.22
C LEU A 209 -56.20 -22.86 54.91
N LEU A 210 -57.04 -23.66 54.24
CA LEU A 210 -57.70 -23.26 53.01
C LEU A 210 -58.70 -22.11 53.24
N ASP A 211 -59.49 -22.16 54.30
CA ASP A 211 -60.44 -21.11 54.68
C ASP A 211 -59.74 -19.78 55.03
N GLU A 212 -58.62 -19.82 55.76
CA GLU A 212 -57.77 -18.64 56.01
C GLU A 212 -57.30 -17.96 54.71
N ARG A 213 -56.84 -18.76 53.73
CA ARG A 213 -56.35 -18.25 52.44
C ARG A 213 -57.47 -17.67 51.57
N ARG A 214 -58.67 -18.29 51.60
CA ARG A 214 -59.86 -17.79 50.89
C ARG A 214 -60.32 -16.43 51.45
N LYS A 215 -60.30 -16.28 52.78
CA LYS A 215 -60.58 -14.99 53.45
C LYS A 215 -59.58 -13.91 53.02
N ALA A 216 -58.29 -14.21 53.02
CA ALA A 216 -57.26 -13.26 52.58
C ALA A 216 -57.45 -12.78 51.13
N LEU A 217 -57.82 -13.68 50.20
CA LEU A 217 -58.15 -13.31 48.81
C LEU A 217 -59.40 -12.43 48.74
N SER A 218 -60.44 -12.74 49.52
CA SER A 218 -61.67 -11.93 49.59
C SER A 218 -61.40 -10.51 50.08
N THR A 219 -60.56 -10.34 51.10
CA THR A 219 -60.15 -9.01 51.61
C THR A 219 -59.40 -8.20 50.55
N ALA A 220 -58.39 -8.77 49.89
CA ALA A 220 -57.63 -8.05 48.88
C ALA A 220 -58.49 -7.60 47.68
N LEU A 221 -59.44 -8.45 47.24
CA LEU A 221 -60.42 -8.09 46.20
C LEU A 221 -61.36 -6.97 46.63
N ALA A 222 -61.73 -6.89 47.92
CA ALA A 222 -62.55 -5.80 48.45
C ALA A 222 -61.79 -4.48 48.51
N GLU A 223 -60.49 -4.50 48.86
CA GLU A 223 -59.62 -3.31 48.89
C GLU A 223 -59.29 -2.76 47.50
N LEU A 224 -59.23 -3.64 46.48
CA LEU A 224 -59.03 -3.27 45.07
C LEU A 224 -60.24 -2.55 44.46
N ALA A 225 -61.46 -2.91 44.87
CA ALA A 225 -62.71 -2.43 44.27
C ALA A 225 -62.98 -0.90 44.33
N PRO A 226 -62.77 -0.18 45.46
CA PRO A 226 -63.13 1.24 45.55
C PRO A 226 -62.13 2.20 44.88
N ALA A 227 -60.88 1.77 44.65
CA ALA A 227 -59.86 2.55 43.94
C ALA A 227 -58.70 1.65 43.51
N TRP A 228 -58.46 1.54 42.20
CA TRP A 228 -57.37 0.77 41.60
C TRP A 228 -56.00 1.44 41.84
N SER A 229 -54.98 0.63 42.15
CA SER A 229 -53.57 1.02 42.15
C SER A 229 -52.67 -0.21 41.98
N ASP A 230 -51.44 -0.01 41.48
CA ASP A 230 -50.46 -1.09 41.26
C ASP A 230 -50.13 -1.85 42.57
N GLU A 231 -50.09 -1.15 43.71
CA GLU A 231 -49.85 -1.75 45.04
C GLU A 231 -50.97 -2.73 45.42
N LYS A 232 -52.24 -2.30 45.32
CA LYS A 232 -53.41 -3.14 45.62
C LYS A 232 -53.55 -4.32 44.66
N PHE A 233 -53.20 -4.11 43.39
CA PHE A 233 -53.12 -5.18 42.40
C PHE A 233 -52.08 -6.23 42.82
N GLY A 234 -50.88 -5.79 43.21
CA GLY A 234 -49.81 -6.66 43.71
C GLY A 234 -50.14 -7.38 45.03
N LEU A 235 -50.97 -6.78 45.90
CA LEU A 235 -51.50 -7.46 47.09
C LEU A 235 -52.53 -8.55 46.71
N THR A 236 -53.39 -8.27 45.72
CA THR A 236 -54.42 -9.21 45.24
C THR A 236 -53.79 -10.44 44.56
N ASP A 237 -52.78 -10.26 43.70
CA ASP A 237 -52.09 -11.39 43.06
C ASP A 237 -51.33 -12.26 44.08
N LYS A 238 -50.66 -11.64 45.07
CA LYS A 238 -50.05 -12.38 46.19
C LYS A 238 -51.07 -13.25 46.94
N ALA A 239 -52.29 -12.76 47.15
CA ALA A 239 -53.36 -13.53 47.79
C ALA A 239 -53.86 -14.69 46.90
N VAL A 240 -53.96 -14.49 45.58
CA VAL A 240 -54.26 -15.55 44.60
C VAL A 240 -53.19 -16.66 44.65
N LEU A 241 -51.91 -16.30 44.62
CA LEU A 241 -50.80 -17.26 44.67
C LEU A 241 -50.74 -18.02 46.01
N ALA A 242 -51.02 -17.35 47.13
CA ALA A 242 -51.07 -17.98 48.45
C ALA A 242 -52.22 -19.00 48.57
N LEU A 243 -53.38 -18.73 47.97
CA LEU A 243 -54.49 -19.68 47.92
C LEU A 243 -54.21 -20.86 46.98
N GLN A 244 -53.61 -20.60 45.82
CA GLN A 244 -53.20 -21.66 44.88
C GLN A 244 -52.23 -22.65 45.55
N LYS A 245 -51.20 -22.15 46.26
CA LYS A 245 -50.25 -23.01 46.99
C LYS A 245 -50.94 -23.93 48.02
N GLN A 246 -51.96 -23.44 48.72
CA GLN A 246 -52.68 -24.23 49.72
C GLN A 246 -53.54 -25.34 49.11
N LEU A 247 -54.04 -25.13 47.89
CA LEU A 247 -54.73 -26.17 47.10
C LEU A 247 -53.76 -27.27 46.66
N ASP A 248 -52.56 -26.89 46.22
CA ASP A 248 -51.54 -27.84 45.77
C ASP A 248 -50.98 -28.67 46.94
N GLU A 249 -50.85 -28.09 48.14
CA GLU A 249 -50.45 -28.79 49.37
C GLU A 249 -51.49 -29.83 49.86
N GLY A 250 -52.79 -29.52 49.76
CA GLY A 250 -53.85 -30.41 50.23
C GLY A 250 -54.33 -31.44 49.20
N LYS A 251 -53.86 -31.35 47.94
CA LYS A 251 -54.29 -32.20 46.81
C LYS A 251 -54.38 -33.71 47.09
N PRO A 252 -53.44 -34.37 47.83
CA PRO A 252 -53.56 -35.80 48.14
C PRO A 252 -54.77 -36.18 49.01
N LEU A 253 -55.40 -35.21 49.67
CA LEU A 253 -56.59 -35.40 50.49
C LEU A 253 -57.87 -35.28 49.65
N GLU A 254 -57.85 -34.67 48.47
CA GLU A 254 -59.04 -34.52 47.63
C GLU A 254 -59.62 -35.88 47.22
N GLU A 255 -58.77 -36.86 46.91
CA GLU A 255 -59.20 -38.22 46.57
C GLU A 255 -59.89 -38.92 47.75
N ARG A 256 -59.41 -38.68 48.98
CA ARG A 256 -59.74 -39.47 50.18
C ARG A 256 -60.72 -38.79 51.15
N ASP A 257 -60.85 -37.46 51.13
CA ASP A 257 -61.81 -36.67 51.91
C ASP A 257 -62.71 -35.82 51.01
N ARG A 258 -63.98 -36.23 50.89
CA ARG A 258 -64.97 -35.57 50.02
C ARG A 258 -65.28 -34.13 50.43
N ALA A 259 -65.14 -33.80 51.72
CA ALA A 259 -65.40 -32.45 52.23
C ALA A 259 -64.29 -31.47 51.81
N TYR A 260 -63.01 -31.82 52.00
CA TYR A 260 -61.87 -31.02 51.54
C TYR A 260 -61.94 -30.76 50.03
N ARG A 261 -62.28 -31.78 49.20
CA ARG A 261 -62.46 -31.61 47.75
C ARG A 261 -63.47 -30.50 47.41
N SER A 262 -64.62 -30.45 48.09
CA SER A 262 -65.65 -29.44 47.84
C SER A 262 -65.23 -28.03 48.24
N GLU A 263 -64.34 -27.88 49.24
CA GLU A 263 -63.75 -26.59 49.60
C GLU A 263 -62.64 -26.19 48.61
N ALA A 264 -61.84 -27.16 48.14
CA ALA A 264 -60.81 -26.96 47.13
C ALA A 264 -61.38 -26.47 45.78
N GLU A 265 -62.50 -27.06 45.34
CA GLU A 265 -63.24 -26.63 44.15
C GLU A 265 -63.75 -25.18 44.26
N LYS A 266 -64.26 -24.76 45.44
CA LYS A 266 -64.73 -23.38 45.68
C LYS A 266 -63.59 -22.37 45.57
N ALA A 267 -62.45 -22.65 46.20
CA ALA A 267 -61.24 -21.83 46.11
C ALA A 267 -60.71 -21.68 44.67
N ARG A 268 -60.77 -22.73 43.85
CA ARG A 268 -60.41 -22.66 42.42
C ARG A 268 -61.36 -21.75 41.64
N GLY A 269 -62.65 -21.76 41.97
CA GLY A 269 -63.63 -20.81 41.45
C GLY A 269 -63.33 -19.36 41.83
N GLU A 270 -62.98 -19.12 43.10
CA GLU A 270 -62.63 -17.79 43.62
C GLU A 270 -61.37 -17.21 42.94
N ILE A 271 -60.31 -18.02 42.76
CA ILE A 271 -59.11 -17.64 41.98
C ILE A 271 -59.49 -17.23 40.54
N THR A 272 -60.39 -17.98 39.90
CA THR A 272 -60.81 -17.71 38.51
C THR A 272 -61.60 -16.40 38.39
N GLN A 273 -62.45 -16.09 39.37
CA GLN A 273 -63.17 -14.82 39.43
C GLN A 273 -62.25 -13.63 39.76
N ALA A 274 -61.26 -13.84 40.64
CA ALA A 274 -60.28 -12.81 41.01
C ALA A 274 -59.51 -12.31 39.78
N ARG A 275 -59.01 -13.23 38.94
CA ARG A 275 -58.23 -12.90 37.74
C ARG A 275 -59.03 -12.11 36.71
N ARG A 276 -60.29 -12.49 36.43
CA ARG A 276 -61.16 -11.75 35.50
C ARG A 276 -61.41 -10.31 35.94
N LYS A 277 -61.71 -10.09 37.23
CA LYS A 277 -61.89 -8.73 37.79
C LYS A 277 -60.62 -7.89 37.68
N MET A 278 -59.45 -8.50 37.88
CA MET A 278 -58.16 -7.83 37.69
C MET A 278 -57.92 -7.42 36.22
N GLU A 279 -58.25 -8.29 35.26
CA GLU A 279 -58.15 -8.00 33.82
C GLU A 279 -59.11 -6.88 33.37
N GLU A 280 -60.37 -6.93 33.81
CA GLU A 280 -61.40 -5.93 33.49
C GLU A 280 -61.01 -4.51 33.96
N LEU A 281 -60.46 -4.37 35.17
CA LEU A 281 -59.99 -3.09 35.71
C LEU A 281 -58.78 -2.53 34.94
N VAL A 282 -57.86 -3.40 34.51
CA VAL A 282 -56.68 -2.99 33.71
C VAL A 282 -57.09 -2.46 32.33
N VAL A 283 -58.10 -3.05 31.69
CA VAL A 283 -58.62 -2.57 30.40
C VAL A 283 -59.25 -1.18 30.54
N GLN A 284 -59.97 -0.90 31.63
CA GLN A 284 -60.58 0.41 31.89
C GLN A 284 -59.53 1.50 32.18
N ALA A 285 -58.45 1.17 32.91
CA ALA A 285 -57.36 2.10 33.21
C ALA A 285 -56.46 2.45 32.01
N GLY A 286 -56.49 1.66 30.93
CA GLY A 286 -55.58 1.84 29.78
C GLY A 286 -55.82 3.12 28.97
N VAL A 287 -57.08 3.53 28.77
CA VAL A 287 -57.42 4.65 27.88
C VAL A 287 -56.97 5.99 28.46
N SER A 288 -57.18 6.21 29.76
CA SER A 288 -56.71 7.42 30.45
C SER A 288 -55.19 7.48 30.48
N ARG A 289 -54.51 6.35 30.70
CA ARG A 289 -53.04 6.27 30.67
C ARG A 289 -52.45 6.64 29.32
N VAL A 290 -53.00 6.14 28.20
CA VAL A 290 -52.53 6.53 26.85
C VAL A 290 -52.78 8.01 26.58
N LYS A 291 -53.91 8.59 27.05
CA LYS A 291 -54.16 10.03 26.92
C LYS A 291 -53.22 10.88 27.78
N VAL A 292 -52.78 10.41 28.95
CA VAL A 292 -51.77 11.10 29.77
C VAL A 292 -50.36 10.98 29.16
N GLU A 293 -49.96 9.80 28.69
CA GLU A 293 -48.60 9.58 28.14
C GLU A 293 -48.43 10.06 26.68
N MET A 294 -49.51 10.32 25.92
CA MET A 294 -49.46 10.81 24.53
C MET A 294 -50.09 12.21 24.32
N GLY A 295 -50.97 12.65 25.22
CA GLY A 295 -51.69 13.93 25.09
C GLY A 295 -50.79 15.15 24.90
N PRO A 296 -49.81 15.42 25.78
CA PRO A 296 -48.94 16.60 25.65
C PRO A 296 -48.21 16.67 24.30
N ALA A 297 -47.70 15.53 23.80
CA ALA A 297 -47.04 15.46 22.50
C ALA A 297 -48.02 15.65 21.33
N HIS A 298 -49.28 15.21 21.47
CA HIS A 298 -50.33 15.48 20.48
C HIS A 298 -50.73 16.97 20.47
N ASP A 299 -50.84 17.60 21.64
CA ASP A 299 -51.12 19.04 21.76
C ASP A 299 -49.98 19.89 21.14
N GLU A 300 -48.72 19.55 21.43
CA GLU A 300 -47.54 20.14 20.76
C GLU A 300 -47.60 19.96 19.23
N LEU A 301 -48.02 18.78 18.75
CA LEU A 301 -48.17 18.50 17.33
C LEU A 301 -49.32 19.30 16.68
N VAL A 302 -50.42 19.56 17.41
CA VAL A 302 -51.52 20.44 16.96
C VAL A 302 -51.06 21.90 16.91
N VAL A 303 -50.25 22.34 17.88
CA VAL A 303 -49.59 23.67 17.85
C VAL A 303 -48.64 23.77 16.66
N ALA A 304 -47.83 22.75 16.41
CA ALA A 304 -46.96 22.67 15.24
C ALA A 304 -47.74 22.72 13.91
N ALA A 305 -48.85 21.98 13.78
CA ALA A 305 -49.74 22.06 12.61
C ALA A 305 -50.24 23.49 12.39
N LYS A 306 -50.71 24.16 13.46
CA LYS A 306 -51.16 25.56 13.40
C LYS A 306 -50.04 26.52 13.01
N ALA A 307 -48.81 26.32 13.47
CA ALA A 307 -47.65 27.12 13.09
C ALA A 307 -47.26 26.91 11.61
N LEU A 308 -47.25 25.67 11.12
CA LEU A 308 -46.93 25.36 9.72
C LEU A 308 -47.95 25.89 8.71
N ARG A 309 -49.21 26.11 9.13
CA ARG A 309 -50.24 26.80 8.34
C ARG A 309 -50.01 28.32 8.22
N ALA A 310 -49.18 28.94 9.07
CA ALA A 310 -48.88 30.37 8.98
C ALA A 310 -48.10 30.71 7.70
N ARG A 311 -48.27 31.91 7.14
CA ARG A 311 -47.71 32.26 5.81
C ARG A 311 -46.19 32.05 5.72
N LYS A 312 -45.46 32.35 6.79
CA LYS A 312 -44.02 32.06 6.98
C LYS A 312 -43.80 31.55 8.42
N PRO A 313 -43.60 30.24 8.65
CA PRO A 313 -43.12 29.74 9.94
C PRO A 313 -41.64 30.13 10.14
N THR A 314 -41.19 30.23 11.40
CA THR A 314 -39.80 30.53 11.75
C THR A 314 -38.90 29.27 11.71
N PRO A 315 -37.55 29.41 11.72
CA PRO A 315 -36.65 28.26 11.81
C PRO A 315 -36.87 27.41 13.08
N GLU A 316 -37.19 28.05 14.22
CA GLU A 316 -37.53 27.37 15.48
C GLU A 316 -38.80 26.55 15.29
N GLN A 317 -39.88 27.15 14.76
CA GLN A 317 -41.16 26.47 14.51
C GLN A 317 -41.02 25.27 13.55
N LEU A 318 -40.09 25.33 12.59
CA LEU A 318 -39.77 24.21 11.70
C LEU A 318 -38.97 23.09 12.42
N ALA A 319 -38.17 23.42 13.43
CA ALA A 319 -37.44 22.45 14.24
C ALA A 319 -38.33 21.82 15.33
N GLU A 320 -39.15 22.63 16.00
CA GLU A 320 -40.21 22.21 16.92
C GLU A 320 -41.17 21.23 16.23
N ALA A 321 -41.69 21.58 15.05
CA ALA A 321 -42.60 20.72 14.32
C ALA A 321 -41.99 19.38 13.87
N LYS A 322 -40.70 19.36 13.49
CA LYS A 322 -39.96 18.11 13.22
C LYS A 322 -39.82 17.26 14.48
N THR A 323 -39.58 17.89 15.63
CA THR A 323 -39.40 17.22 16.91
C THR A 323 -40.71 16.62 17.41
N ALA A 324 -41.80 17.41 17.41
CA ALA A 324 -43.14 16.95 17.76
C ALA A 324 -43.59 15.78 16.85
N ALA A 325 -43.38 15.89 15.53
CA ALA A 325 -43.68 14.81 14.59
C ALA A 325 -42.89 13.52 14.89
N PHE A 326 -41.59 13.63 15.19
CA PHE A 326 -40.76 12.48 15.56
C PHE A 326 -41.21 11.83 16.87
N VAL A 327 -41.44 12.63 17.92
CA VAL A 327 -41.90 12.14 19.23
C VAL A 327 -43.25 11.46 19.12
N VAL A 328 -44.23 12.08 18.47
CA VAL A 328 -45.55 11.48 18.26
C VAL A 328 -45.48 10.22 17.41
N ARG A 329 -44.67 10.18 16.35
CA ARG A 329 -44.47 8.95 15.56
C ARG A 329 -43.97 7.80 16.44
N LYS A 330 -43.04 8.06 17.38
CA LYS A 330 -42.55 7.03 18.32
C LYS A 330 -43.55 6.66 19.41
N LEU A 331 -44.42 7.56 19.84
CA LEU A 331 -45.53 7.22 20.75
C LEU A 331 -46.61 6.39 20.03
N VAL A 332 -46.93 6.70 18.78
CA VAL A 332 -47.83 5.89 17.94
C VAL A 332 -47.26 4.48 17.74
N GLU A 333 -45.99 4.34 17.35
CA GLU A 333 -45.31 3.03 17.25
C GLU A 333 -45.39 2.23 18.57
N ARG A 334 -45.28 2.90 19.73
CA ARG A 334 -45.33 2.27 21.06
C ARG A 334 -46.73 1.78 21.46
N TYR A 335 -47.80 2.47 21.07
CA TYR A 335 -49.18 2.14 21.48
C TYR A 335 -50.01 1.39 20.43
N GLU A 336 -49.53 1.26 19.19
CA GLU A 336 -50.17 0.46 18.14
C GLU A 336 -50.62 -0.96 18.60
N PRO A 337 -49.82 -1.73 19.38
CA PRO A 337 -50.24 -3.06 19.85
C PRO A 337 -51.36 -3.03 20.90
N GLN A 338 -51.64 -1.87 21.50
CA GLN A 338 -52.71 -1.65 22.47
C GLN A 338 -53.99 -1.16 21.77
N ALA A 339 -53.87 -0.34 20.73
CA ALA A 339 -54.99 0.01 19.84
C ALA A 339 -55.65 -1.24 19.23
N ALA A 340 -54.86 -2.20 18.77
CA ALA A 340 -55.35 -3.49 18.27
C ALA A 340 -56.18 -4.31 19.28
N ARG A 341 -56.17 -3.94 20.57
CA ARG A 341 -56.90 -4.60 21.67
C ARG A 341 -58.01 -3.73 22.28
N SER A 342 -58.13 -2.46 21.89
CA SER A 342 -59.11 -1.53 22.45
C SER A 342 -59.57 -0.52 21.40
N PRO A 343 -60.84 -0.57 20.94
CA PRO A 343 -61.38 0.36 19.95
C PRO A 343 -61.23 1.83 20.35
N ALA A 344 -61.35 2.16 21.64
CA ALA A 344 -61.19 3.52 22.15
C ALA A 344 -59.74 4.04 22.04
N ILE A 345 -58.74 3.16 22.23
CA ILE A 345 -57.33 3.51 21.99
C ILE A 345 -57.07 3.61 20.48
N SER A 346 -57.65 2.73 19.68
CA SER A 346 -57.53 2.76 18.22
C SER A 346 -58.09 4.04 17.59
N GLN A 347 -59.24 4.53 18.06
CA GLN A 347 -59.80 5.79 17.57
C GLN A 347 -58.90 6.98 17.92
N TYR A 348 -58.42 7.08 19.16
CA TYR A 348 -57.54 8.16 19.57
C TYR A 348 -56.20 8.14 18.81
N ILE A 349 -55.59 6.97 18.59
CA ILE A 349 -54.38 6.86 17.76
C ILE A 349 -54.65 7.24 16.29
N ALA A 350 -55.84 6.97 15.74
CA ALA A 350 -56.20 7.41 14.40
C ALA A 350 -56.31 8.94 14.29
N GLU A 351 -56.90 9.61 15.29
CA GLU A 351 -56.94 11.07 15.37
C GLU A 351 -55.52 11.67 15.40
N VAL A 352 -54.63 11.13 16.23
CA VAL A 352 -53.22 11.55 16.33
C VAL A 352 -52.45 11.29 15.03
N LYS A 353 -52.64 10.13 14.37
CA LYS A 353 -52.05 9.83 13.06
C LYS A 353 -52.47 10.81 11.96
N ASN A 354 -53.72 11.28 11.98
CA ASN A 354 -54.21 12.28 11.01
C ASN A 354 -53.51 13.63 11.22
N THR A 355 -53.34 14.09 12.46
CA THR A 355 -52.56 15.30 12.75
C THR A 355 -51.10 15.13 12.32
N LEU A 356 -50.49 13.97 12.58
CA LEU A 356 -49.11 13.66 12.20
C LEU A 356 -48.92 13.71 10.68
N ALA A 357 -49.82 13.10 9.91
CA ALA A 357 -49.77 13.14 8.46
C ALA A 357 -49.85 14.58 7.90
N GLU A 358 -50.71 15.45 8.48
CA GLU A 358 -50.78 16.86 8.07
C GLU A 358 -49.47 17.61 8.36
N VAL A 359 -48.88 17.43 9.54
CA VAL A 359 -47.60 18.05 9.92
C VAL A 359 -46.46 17.56 9.01
N GLU A 360 -46.36 16.26 8.78
CA GLU A 360 -45.32 15.68 7.92
C GLU A 360 -45.43 16.15 6.47
N VAL A 361 -46.64 16.20 5.91
CA VAL A 361 -46.89 16.75 4.56
C VAL A 361 -46.54 18.25 4.51
N SER A 362 -46.93 19.01 5.54
CA SER A 362 -46.64 20.45 5.61
C SER A 362 -45.13 20.72 5.70
N LEU A 363 -44.40 19.94 6.50
CA LEU A 363 -42.93 20.01 6.59
C LEU A 363 -42.26 19.71 5.25
N GLN A 364 -42.76 18.73 4.48
CA GLN A 364 -42.23 18.43 3.14
C GLN A 364 -42.39 19.63 2.19
N VAL A 365 -43.58 20.24 2.13
CA VAL A 365 -43.82 21.46 1.32
C VAL A 365 -42.87 22.59 1.73
N ARG A 366 -42.78 22.90 3.03
CA ARG A 366 -41.91 23.99 3.52
C ARG A 366 -40.42 23.72 3.28
N SER A 367 -39.97 22.47 3.33
CA SER A 367 -38.58 22.11 3.03
C SER A 367 -38.23 22.35 1.56
N LEU A 368 -39.14 22.02 0.63
CA LEU A 368 -38.98 22.33 -0.79
C LEU A 368 -38.96 23.84 -1.02
N ASP A 369 -39.92 24.60 -0.47
CA ASP A 369 -40.00 26.05 -0.70
C ASP A 369 -38.77 26.80 -0.16
N ALA A 370 -38.19 26.37 0.96
CA ALA A 370 -36.92 26.90 1.45
C ALA A 370 -35.78 26.65 0.46
N ALA A 371 -35.53 25.39 0.09
CA ALA A 371 -34.46 25.02 -0.85
C ALA A 371 -34.64 25.66 -2.25
N ARG A 372 -35.88 25.90 -2.68
CA ARG A 372 -36.19 26.66 -3.91
C ARG A 372 -35.82 28.12 -3.80
N LEU A 373 -36.10 28.77 -2.66
CA LEU A 373 -35.75 30.18 -2.43
C LEU A 373 -34.23 30.37 -2.40
N ASP A 374 -33.50 29.43 -1.77
CA ASP A 374 -32.03 29.44 -1.75
C ASP A 374 -31.47 29.32 -3.18
N VAL A 375 -31.98 28.37 -3.99
CA VAL A 375 -31.59 28.25 -5.41
C VAL A 375 -31.88 29.54 -6.19
N VAL A 376 -33.07 30.13 -6.06
CA VAL A 376 -33.40 31.40 -6.73
C VAL A 376 -32.48 32.54 -6.30
N GLN A 377 -32.08 32.59 -5.03
CA GLN A 377 -31.20 33.63 -4.51
C GLN A 377 -29.74 33.46 -4.97
N SER A 378 -29.21 32.23 -4.97
CA SER A 378 -27.85 31.96 -5.47
C SER A 378 -27.74 32.08 -6.99
N LEU A 379 -28.79 31.73 -7.75
CA LEU A 379 -28.85 32.01 -9.20
C LEU A 379 -28.78 33.53 -9.47
N ARG A 380 -29.54 34.34 -8.73
CA ARG A 380 -29.45 35.82 -8.78
C ARG A 380 -28.10 36.39 -8.35
N ASN A 381 -27.28 35.62 -7.61
CA ASN A 381 -25.91 36.03 -7.29
C ASN A 381 -24.99 35.84 -8.51
N ILE A 382 -25.08 34.70 -9.23
CA ILE A 382 -24.26 34.47 -10.43
C ILE A 382 -24.72 35.26 -11.68
N GLU A 383 -25.99 35.65 -11.76
CA GLU A 383 -26.50 36.56 -12.80
C GLU A 383 -25.86 37.96 -12.75
N ARG A 384 -25.21 38.34 -11.64
CA ARG A 384 -24.49 39.61 -11.52
C ARG A 384 -23.31 39.67 -12.48
N ARG A 385 -22.95 40.90 -12.88
CA ARG A 385 -21.91 41.17 -13.89
C ARG A 385 -20.54 40.57 -13.54
N SER A 386 -20.19 40.48 -12.26
CA SER A 386 -18.91 39.99 -11.74
C SER A 386 -19.12 38.83 -10.75
N ALA A 387 -19.68 37.72 -11.25
CA ALA A 387 -19.87 36.52 -10.45
C ALA A 387 -18.53 35.85 -10.10
N THR A 388 -18.36 35.44 -8.84
CA THR A 388 -17.12 34.81 -8.35
C THR A 388 -17.21 33.28 -8.36
N PRO A 389 -16.09 32.53 -8.35
CA PRO A 389 -16.11 31.06 -8.30
C PRO A 389 -16.92 30.50 -7.13
N GLU A 390 -16.86 31.18 -5.98
CA GLU A 390 -17.57 30.79 -4.75
C GLU A 390 -19.08 30.88 -4.93
N GLN A 391 -19.58 31.89 -5.66
CA GLN A 391 -21.02 32.05 -5.96
C GLN A 391 -21.54 30.97 -6.91
N PHE A 392 -20.70 30.43 -7.80
CA PHE A 392 -21.06 29.26 -8.61
C PHE A 392 -21.15 27.99 -7.77
N GLU A 393 -20.23 27.79 -6.81
CA GLU A 393 -20.30 26.66 -5.87
C GLU A 393 -21.44 26.81 -4.84
N GLU A 394 -21.80 28.03 -4.44
CA GLU A 394 -23.01 28.35 -3.66
C GLU A 394 -24.28 27.91 -4.40
N ALA A 395 -24.46 28.35 -5.66
CA ALA A 395 -25.61 28.00 -6.49
C ALA A 395 -25.69 26.48 -6.78
N LYS A 396 -24.54 25.83 -6.98
CA LYS A 396 -24.41 24.38 -7.14
C LYS A 396 -24.77 23.63 -5.86
N THR A 397 -24.35 24.12 -4.71
CA THR A 397 -24.73 23.57 -3.40
C THR A 397 -26.23 23.69 -3.17
N ALA A 398 -26.83 24.86 -3.46
CA ALA A 398 -28.27 25.06 -3.36
C ALA A 398 -29.06 24.11 -4.28
N LEU A 399 -28.63 23.90 -5.53
CA LEU A 399 -29.25 22.94 -6.44
C LEU A 399 -29.15 21.49 -5.93
N VAL A 400 -28.01 21.09 -5.35
CA VAL A 400 -27.85 19.76 -4.74
C VAL A 400 -28.71 19.59 -3.48
N VAL A 401 -28.91 20.65 -2.69
CA VAL A 401 -29.84 20.66 -1.55
C VAL A 401 -31.29 20.50 -2.02
N LEU A 402 -31.69 21.22 -3.08
CA LEU A 402 -33.03 21.10 -3.66
C LEU A 402 -33.29 19.71 -4.27
N GLU A 403 -32.30 19.11 -4.94
CA GLU A 403 -32.36 17.75 -5.49
C GLU A 403 -32.51 16.69 -4.38
N LYS A 404 -31.65 16.73 -3.35
CA LYS A 404 -31.77 15.82 -2.19
C LYS A 404 -33.07 16.00 -1.42
N THR A 405 -33.57 17.23 -1.31
CA THR A 405 -34.89 17.48 -0.70
C THR A 405 -35.98 16.80 -1.52
N LEU A 406 -35.96 16.94 -2.85
CA LEU A 406 -36.88 16.27 -3.78
C LEU A 406 -36.86 14.74 -3.71
N GLU A 407 -35.73 14.12 -3.36
CA GLU A 407 -35.62 12.67 -3.14
C GLU A 407 -36.33 12.22 -1.85
N THR A 408 -36.32 13.05 -0.79
CA THR A 408 -36.86 12.69 0.53
C THR A 408 -38.37 12.92 0.71
N VAL A 409 -39.01 13.71 -0.16
CA VAL A 409 -40.42 14.08 -0.04
C VAL A 409 -41.35 13.16 -0.86
N GLN A 410 -42.59 13.01 -0.42
CA GLN A 410 -43.61 12.21 -1.09
C GLN A 410 -44.15 12.92 -2.34
N THR A 411 -43.36 12.97 -3.42
CA THR A 411 -43.68 13.75 -4.63
C THR A 411 -44.97 13.33 -5.38
N LYS A 412 -45.63 12.25 -4.96
CA LYS A 412 -46.96 11.83 -5.45
C LYS A 412 -48.13 12.30 -4.56
N HIS A 413 -47.87 12.80 -3.35
CA HIS A 413 -48.92 13.28 -2.45
C HIS A 413 -49.56 14.57 -3.02
N PRO A 414 -50.91 14.70 -3.07
CA PRO A 414 -51.56 15.82 -3.75
C PRO A 414 -51.12 17.20 -3.30
N ALA A 415 -50.86 17.40 -2.00
CA ALA A 415 -50.40 18.67 -1.45
C ALA A 415 -48.90 18.96 -1.66
N VAL A 416 -48.08 17.97 -2.03
CA VAL A 416 -46.63 18.10 -2.26
C VAL A 416 -46.30 18.17 -3.76
N SER A 417 -47.10 17.49 -4.59
CA SER A 417 -46.90 17.37 -6.04
C SER A 417 -46.67 18.70 -6.77
N PRO A 418 -47.45 19.79 -6.56
CA PRO A 418 -47.22 21.07 -7.24
C PRO A 418 -45.83 21.64 -6.95
N THR A 419 -45.47 21.77 -5.66
CA THR A 419 -44.16 22.26 -5.22
C THR A 419 -43.02 21.38 -5.74
N ALA A 420 -43.23 20.06 -5.81
CA ALA A 420 -42.25 19.12 -6.36
C ALA A 420 -42.08 19.25 -7.88
N ILE A 421 -43.13 19.59 -8.63
CA ILE A 421 -43.05 19.89 -10.07
C ILE A 421 -42.29 21.20 -10.29
N GLU A 422 -42.62 22.26 -9.54
CA GLU A 422 -41.92 23.54 -9.62
C GLU A 422 -40.44 23.44 -9.23
N ALA A 423 -40.12 22.62 -8.22
CA ALA A 423 -38.73 22.31 -7.84
C ALA A 423 -37.97 21.55 -8.95
N ARG A 424 -38.59 20.54 -9.57
CA ARG A 424 -38.00 19.80 -10.71
C ARG A 424 -37.79 20.69 -11.95
N GLN A 425 -38.65 21.69 -12.14
CA GLN A 425 -38.47 22.68 -13.19
C GLN A 425 -37.29 23.61 -12.87
N LEU A 426 -37.26 24.18 -11.67
CA LEU A 426 -36.18 25.04 -11.19
C LEU A 426 -34.80 24.34 -11.18
N LEU A 427 -34.73 23.03 -10.93
CA LEU A 427 -33.48 22.26 -11.07
C LEU A 427 -32.96 22.24 -12.52
N ARG A 428 -33.85 22.09 -13.51
CA ARG A 428 -33.46 22.05 -14.93
C ARG A 428 -33.07 23.44 -15.42
N ASP A 429 -33.89 24.44 -15.14
CA ASP A 429 -33.65 25.81 -15.56
C ASP A 429 -32.42 26.40 -14.84
N GLY A 430 -32.26 26.12 -13.54
CA GLY A 430 -31.11 26.55 -12.75
C GLY A 430 -29.77 25.94 -13.20
N ARG A 431 -29.78 24.66 -13.61
CA ARG A 431 -28.60 24.02 -14.24
C ARG A 431 -28.24 24.70 -15.56
N ALA A 432 -29.22 24.90 -16.45
CA ALA A 432 -29.01 25.58 -17.73
C ALA A 432 -28.53 27.03 -17.57
N THR A 433 -29.11 27.79 -16.63
CA THR A 433 -28.67 29.14 -16.28
C THR A 433 -27.24 29.15 -15.73
N MET A 434 -26.89 28.20 -14.86
CA MET A 434 -25.51 28.11 -14.34
C MET A 434 -24.50 27.81 -15.45
N GLU A 435 -24.75 26.81 -16.29
CA GLU A 435 -23.85 26.44 -17.41
C GLU A 435 -23.66 27.61 -18.38
N ARG A 436 -24.76 28.25 -18.79
CA ARG A 436 -24.74 29.44 -19.64
C ARG A 436 -23.96 30.59 -18.97
N ARG A 437 -24.30 30.93 -17.72
CA ARG A 437 -23.70 32.08 -17.03
C ARG A 437 -22.23 31.84 -16.73
N ARG A 438 -21.83 30.59 -16.46
CA ARG A 438 -20.43 30.22 -16.29
C ARG A 438 -19.65 30.40 -17.59
N TYR A 439 -20.20 29.93 -18.72
CA TYR A 439 -19.62 30.16 -20.04
C TYR A 439 -19.46 31.66 -20.36
N GLU A 440 -20.48 32.49 -20.08
CA GLU A 440 -20.40 33.96 -20.26
C GLU A 440 -19.31 34.61 -19.39
N VAL A 441 -19.15 34.19 -18.13
CA VAL A 441 -18.14 34.72 -17.21
C VAL A 441 -16.73 34.28 -17.59
N ASP A 442 -16.52 33.00 -17.89
CA ASP A 442 -15.22 32.48 -18.30
C ASP A 442 -14.77 33.10 -19.64
N LEU A 443 -15.71 33.36 -20.56
CA LEU A 443 -15.46 34.11 -21.81
C LEU A 443 -15.06 35.57 -21.54
N GLN A 444 -15.70 36.26 -20.58
CA GLN A 444 -15.35 37.63 -20.22
C GLN A 444 -13.96 37.70 -19.58
N GLN A 445 -13.64 36.79 -18.64
CA GLN A 445 -12.30 36.69 -18.06
C GLN A 445 -11.24 36.39 -19.13
N GLN A 446 -11.57 35.53 -20.10
CA GLN A 446 -10.68 35.19 -21.21
C GLN A 446 -10.41 36.40 -22.11
N ARG A 447 -11.41 37.23 -22.45
CA ARG A 447 -11.19 38.49 -23.18
C ARG A 447 -10.27 39.45 -22.40
N VAL A 448 -10.49 39.62 -21.09
CA VAL A 448 -9.64 40.46 -20.23
C VAL A 448 -8.18 40.02 -20.24
N LYS A 449 -7.90 38.71 -20.12
CA LYS A 449 -6.53 38.16 -20.19
C LYS A 449 -5.87 38.40 -21.56
N VAL A 450 -6.62 38.30 -22.65
CA VAL A 450 -6.10 38.59 -23.99
C VAL A 450 -5.80 40.09 -24.15
N ASP A 451 -6.67 40.98 -23.67
CA ASP A 451 -6.42 42.43 -23.74
C ASP A 451 -5.26 42.89 -22.85
N GLU A 452 -5.07 42.27 -21.69
CA GLU A 452 -3.88 42.48 -20.85
C GLU A 452 -2.60 42.03 -21.56
N ALA A 453 -2.58 40.83 -22.15
CA ALA A 453 -1.44 40.35 -22.93
C ALA A 453 -1.15 41.26 -24.14
N ARG A 454 -2.19 41.73 -24.86
CA ARG A 454 -2.08 42.70 -25.97
C ARG A 454 -1.48 44.02 -25.51
N LYS A 455 -1.89 44.53 -24.34
CA LYS A 455 -1.35 45.75 -23.73
C LYS A 455 0.14 45.58 -23.37
N ASN A 456 0.48 44.48 -22.71
CA ASN A 456 1.85 44.19 -22.27
C ASN A 456 2.81 44.01 -23.46
N ALA A 457 2.39 43.28 -24.49
CA ALA A 457 3.18 43.17 -25.74
C ALA A 457 3.32 44.51 -26.47
N THR A 458 2.27 45.34 -26.50
CA THR A 458 2.34 46.67 -27.11
C THR A 458 3.34 47.58 -26.37
N ALA A 459 3.41 47.49 -25.03
CA ALA A 459 4.38 48.20 -24.22
C ALA A 459 5.82 47.66 -24.38
N ALA A 460 6.01 46.35 -24.49
CA ALA A 460 7.33 45.78 -24.74
C ALA A 460 7.85 46.14 -26.15
N VAL A 461 6.98 46.08 -27.16
CA VAL A 461 7.31 46.49 -28.54
C VAL A 461 7.61 47.98 -28.66
N SER A 462 6.99 48.85 -27.84
CA SER A 462 7.32 50.29 -27.85
C SER A 462 8.73 50.56 -27.31
N GLN A 463 9.20 49.79 -26.30
CA GLN A 463 10.60 49.86 -25.84
C GLN A 463 11.58 49.47 -26.95
N VAL A 464 11.25 48.45 -27.75
CA VAL A 464 12.05 48.06 -28.92
C VAL A 464 12.17 49.18 -29.96
N GLN A 465 11.16 50.05 -30.11
CA GLN A 465 11.21 51.18 -31.05
C GLN A 465 12.06 52.37 -30.55
N ALA A 466 12.69 52.29 -29.37
CA ALA A 466 13.69 53.27 -28.93
C ALA A 466 14.87 53.35 -29.92
N GLU A 467 15.74 54.36 -29.78
CA GLU A 467 16.87 54.54 -30.70
C GLU A 467 17.81 53.32 -30.72
N LYS A 468 18.29 52.91 -29.53
CA LYS A 468 19.23 51.81 -29.32
C LYS A 468 18.63 50.78 -28.33
N PRO A 469 17.73 49.89 -28.77
CA PRO A 469 17.18 48.84 -27.92
C PRO A 469 18.25 47.78 -27.62
N SER A 470 18.16 47.16 -26.44
CA SER A 470 19.01 46.02 -26.08
C SER A 470 18.42 44.69 -26.57
N GLU A 471 19.26 43.66 -26.70
CA GLU A 471 18.81 42.30 -27.04
C GLU A 471 17.81 41.74 -26.01
N ALA A 472 17.95 42.10 -24.73
CA ALA A 472 16.97 41.77 -23.70
C ALA A 472 15.59 42.42 -23.95
N GLN A 473 15.53 43.64 -24.49
CA GLN A 473 14.26 44.29 -24.85
C GLN A 473 13.62 43.64 -26.08
N PHE A 474 14.42 43.22 -27.06
CA PHE A 474 13.93 42.42 -28.19
C PHE A 474 13.31 41.10 -27.71
N GLN A 475 14.03 40.33 -26.88
CA GLN A 475 13.56 39.05 -26.34
C GLN A 475 12.33 39.20 -25.44
N ALA A 476 12.25 40.26 -24.63
CA ALA A 476 11.06 40.57 -23.83
C ALA A 476 9.84 40.88 -24.70
N ALA A 477 10.01 41.62 -25.80
CA ALA A 477 8.92 41.92 -26.74
C ALA A 477 8.46 40.69 -27.52
N GLU A 478 9.38 39.83 -27.97
CA GLU A 478 9.07 38.55 -28.62
C GLU A 478 8.31 37.60 -27.65
N SER A 479 8.77 37.51 -26.39
CA SER A 479 8.12 36.72 -25.34
C SER A 479 6.71 37.23 -25.01
N ALA A 480 6.51 38.55 -24.93
CA ALA A 480 5.21 39.14 -24.67
C ALA A 480 4.21 38.89 -25.83
N ILE A 481 4.67 38.85 -27.08
CA ILE A 481 3.84 38.44 -28.22
C ILE A 481 3.49 36.95 -28.13
N GLN A 482 4.44 36.07 -27.80
CA GLN A 482 4.17 34.64 -27.58
C GLN A 482 3.14 34.42 -26.45
N GLN A 483 3.16 35.24 -25.40
CA GLN A 483 2.17 35.19 -24.31
C GLN A 483 0.74 35.46 -24.81
N ILE A 484 0.52 36.35 -25.79
CA ILE A 484 -0.80 36.52 -26.43
C ILE A 484 -1.24 35.21 -27.08
N GLY A 485 -0.32 34.53 -27.78
CA GLY A 485 -0.58 33.23 -28.41
C GLY A 485 -1.00 32.16 -27.39
N ALA A 486 -0.27 32.04 -26.29
CA ALA A 486 -0.59 31.10 -25.21
C ALA A 486 -1.95 31.38 -24.56
N VAL A 487 -2.28 32.66 -24.32
CA VAL A 487 -3.61 33.03 -23.78
C VAL A 487 -4.71 32.74 -24.81
N LEU A 488 -4.52 33.06 -26.09
CA LEU A 488 -5.50 32.74 -27.13
C LEU A 488 -5.75 31.23 -27.28
N GLU A 489 -4.73 30.40 -27.09
CA GLU A 489 -4.87 28.93 -27.20
C GLU A 489 -5.74 28.36 -26.08
N ALA A 490 -5.58 28.86 -24.84
CA ALA A 490 -6.51 28.56 -23.74
C ALA A 490 -7.97 29.00 -24.03
N GLY A 491 -8.14 29.93 -24.98
CA GLY A 491 -9.43 30.42 -25.46
C GLY A 491 -10.06 29.63 -26.62
N VAL A 492 -9.40 28.60 -27.18
CA VAL A 492 -9.86 27.92 -28.41
C VAL A 492 -11.26 27.28 -28.27
N GLN A 493 -11.67 26.89 -27.07
CA GLN A 493 -13.03 26.39 -26.83
C GLN A 493 -14.14 27.43 -27.07
N PHE A 494 -13.84 28.73 -26.91
CA PHE A 494 -14.78 29.82 -27.18
C PHE A 494 -14.86 30.11 -28.69
N VAL A 495 -13.76 29.97 -29.43
CA VAL A 495 -13.72 30.18 -30.91
C VAL A 495 -14.72 29.27 -31.65
N LYS A 496 -15.03 28.09 -31.11
CA LYS A 496 -16.01 27.15 -31.67
C LYS A 496 -17.48 27.44 -31.27
N LYS A 497 -17.70 28.31 -30.27
CA LYS A 497 -19.01 28.52 -29.62
C LYS A 497 -19.51 29.96 -29.70
N ASP A 498 -18.61 30.94 -29.88
CA ASP A 498 -18.90 32.37 -29.94
C ASP A 498 -18.20 32.98 -31.17
N ARG A 499 -19.01 33.49 -32.11
CA ARG A 499 -18.54 34.06 -33.38
C ARG A 499 -17.73 35.34 -33.17
N ASP A 500 -18.11 36.15 -32.20
CA ASP A 500 -17.49 37.46 -31.96
C ASP A 500 -16.14 37.29 -31.24
N TYR A 501 -15.96 36.22 -30.47
CA TYR A 501 -14.67 35.80 -29.94
C TYR A 501 -13.80 35.19 -31.02
N ALA A 502 -14.37 34.43 -31.98
CA ALA A 502 -13.62 33.93 -33.12
C ALA A 502 -13.05 35.07 -34.00
N VAL A 503 -13.84 36.12 -34.25
CA VAL A 503 -13.39 37.35 -34.95
C VAL A 503 -12.31 38.07 -34.13
N TYR A 504 -12.57 38.36 -32.85
CA TYR A 504 -11.61 39.01 -31.95
C TYR A 504 -10.27 38.24 -31.81
N ALA A 505 -10.32 36.90 -31.81
CA ALA A 505 -9.12 36.06 -31.80
C ALA A 505 -8.33 36.16 -33.13
N LYS A 506 -9.02 36.25 -34.28
CA LYS A 506 -8.39 36.48 -35.59
C LYS A 506 -7.72 37.86 -35.64
N GLU A 507 -8.44 38.92 -35.28
CA GLU A 507 -7.91 40.29 -35.19
C GLU A 507 -6.71 40.38 -34.24
N THR A 508 -6.74 39.62 -33.14
CA THR A 508 -5.61 39.55 -32.21
C THR A 508 -4.40 38.83 -32.81
N LYS A 509 -4.59 37.74 -33.57
CA LYS A 509 -3.49 37.07 -34.30
C LYS A 509 -2.89 37.97 -35.40
N GLU A 510 -3.73 38.75 -36.09
CA GLU A 510 -3.28 39.78 -37.04
C GLU A 510 -2.50 40.90 -36.33
N ARG A 511 -2.93 41.31 -35.13
CA ARG A 511 -2.20 42.27 -34.29
C ARG A 511 -0.85 41.72 -33.81
N MET A 512 -0.76 40.44 -33.45
CA MET A 512 0.50 39.77 -33.13
C MET A 512 1.47 39.81 -34.33
N ALA A 513 0.98 39.60 -35.55
CA ALA A 513 1.79 39.66 -36.77
C ALA A 513 2.34 41.07 -37.08
N ASP A 514 1.55 42.14 -36.90
CA ASP A 514 2.07 43.52 -37.00
C ASP A 514 3.14 43.80 -35.93
N LEU A 515 2.87 43.42 -34.67
CA LEU A 515 3.83 43.59 -33.57
C LEU A 515 5.15 42.84 -33.83
N ALA A 516 5.10 41.59 -34.30
CA ALA A 516 6.29 40.82 -34.68
C ALA A 516 7.01 41.47 -35.87
N GLY A 517 6.27 41.92 -36.91
CA GLY A 517 6.84 42.64 -38.04
C GLY A 517 7.55 43.94 -37.65
N ARG A 518 7.09 44.66 -36.61
CA ARG A 518 7.77 45.84 -36.05
C ARG A 518 9.08 45.48 -35.34
N ILE A 519 9.14 44.33 -34.67
CA ILE A 519 10.38 43.80 -34.07
C ILE A 519 11.37 43.46 -35.19
N THR A 520 10.97 42.65 -36.18
CA THR A 520 11.86 42.23 -37.27
C THR A 520 12.41 43.43 -38.05
N ARG A 521 11.55 44.39 -38.43
CA ARG A 521 12.00 45.63 -39.10
C ARG A 521 13.02 46.41 -38.27
N LYS A 522 12.84 46.51 -36.95
CA LYS A 522 13.81 47.19 -36.06
C LYS A 522 15.11 46.39 -35.91
N LYS A 523 15.06 45.05 -35.81
CA LYS A 523 16.27 44.19 -35.81
C LYS A 523 17.09 44.39 -37.09
N VAL A 524 16.44 44.42 -38.26
CA VAL A 524 17.08 44.73 -39.55
C VAL A 524 17.75 46.10 -39.54
N VAL A 525 17.04 47.16 -39.11
CA VAL A 525 17.60 48.54 -39.07
C VAL A 525 18.80 48.66 -38.12
N MET A 526 18.84 47.91 -37.01
CA MET A 526 20.00 47.89 -36.11
C MET A 526 21.18 47.11 -36.73
N ALA A 527 20.93 45.90 -37.26
CA ALA A 527 21.97 45.12 -37.94
C ALA A 527 22.56 45.87 -39.16
N ALA A 528 21.73 46.62 -39.88
CA ALA A 528 22.13 47.53 -40.94
C ALA A 528 23.01 48.68 -40.43
N ALA A 529 22.65 49.33 -39.31
CA ALA A 529 23.46 50.39 -38.72
C ALA A 529 24.84 49.87 -38.28
N ASP A 530 24.89 48.75 -37.56
CA ASP A 530 26.13 48.12 -37.09
C ASP A 530 27.02 47.67 -38.27
N ALA A 531 26.44 47.16 -39.35
CA ALA A 531 27.18 46.78 -40.55
C ALA A 531 27.81 47.99 -41.27
N ARG A 532 27.14 49.16 -41.29
CA ARG A 532 27.75 50.41 -41.81
C ARG A 532 28.94 50.86 -40.97
N VAL A 533 28.89 50.70 -39.65
CA VAL A 533 30.02 50.99 -38.74
C VAL A 533 31.18 50.03 -39.02
N GLN A 534 30.92 48.71 -39.02
CA GLN A 534 31.93 47.68 -39.27
C GLN A 534 32.66 47.87 -40.62
N ILE A 535 31.92 48.25 -41.67
CA ILE A 535 32.50 48.55 -42.99
C ILE A 535 33.29 49.86 -42.97
N SER A 536 32.80 50.91 -42.29
CA SER A 536 33.54 52.18 -42.14
C SER A 536 34.89 51.98 -41.45
N GLU A 537 34.90 51.23 -40.35
CA GLU A 537 36.11 50.91 -39.56
C GLU A 537 37.10 50.07 -40.36
N ARG A 538 36.62 49.07 -41.11
CA ARG A 538 37.48 48.19 -41.92
C ARG A 538 38.03 48.89 -43.17
N LEU A 539 37.26 49.79 -43.81
CA LEU A 539 37.78 50.69 -44.85
C LEU A 539 38.89 51.60 -44.30
N ALA A 540 38.70 52.19 -43.12
CA ALA A 540 39.71 53.03 -42.48
C ALA A 540 40.99 52.24 -42.12
N SER A 541 40.84 51.07 -41.51
CA SER A 541 41.96 50.18 -41.17
C SER A 541 42.71 49.70 -42.42
N THR A 542 41.99 49.37 -43.50
CA THR A 542 42.59 48.91 -44.77
C THR A 542 43.37 50.03 -45.47
N LYS A 543 42.88 51.27 -45.43
CA LYS A 543 43.65 52.43 -45.89
C LYS A 543 44.96 52.57 -45.10
N GLN A 544 44.93 52.43 -43.78
CA GLN A 544 46.13 52.50 -42.96
C GLN A 544 47.15 51.40 -43.34
N SER A 545 46.71 50.15 -43.49
CA SER A 545 47.56 49.04 -43.98
C SER A 545 48.15 49.33 -45.38
N LEU A 546 47.37 49.94 -46.27
CA LEU A 546 47.81 50.31 -47.62
C LEU A 546 48.82 51.46 -47.64
N GLU A 547 48.68 52.47 -46.77
CA GLU A 547 49.73 53.50 -46.64
C GLU A 547 51.05 52.90 -46.12
N SER A 548 51.01 51.96 -45.17
CA SER A 548 52.18 51.19 -44.75
C SER A 548 52.82 50.41 -45.91
N ALA A 549 52.01 49.72 -46.72
CA ALA A 549 52.47 48.95 -47.89
C ALA A 549 53.07 49.81 -49.03
N LYS A 550 52.74 51.12 -49.10
CA LYS A 550 53.34 52.04 -50.09
C LYS A 550 54.74 52.51 -49.73
N LEU A 551 55.08 52.58 -48.43
CA LEU A 551 56.32 53.16 -47.93
C LEU A 551 57.55 52.60 -48.65
N ILE A 552 58.59 53.42 -48.83
CA ILE A 552 59.83 52.99 -49.52
C ILE A 552 60.50 51.78 -48.85
N SER A 553 60.33 51.66 -47.53
CA SER A 553 60.81 50.56 -46.70
C SER A 553 59.81 49.40 -46.52
N ALA A 554 58.70 49.38 -47.27
CA ALA A 554 57.67 48.35 -47.13
C ALA A 554 58.20 46.96 -47.50
N THR A 555 57.89 46.00 -46.64
CA THR A 555 58.26 44.58 -46.78
C THR A 555 57.16 43.78 -47.48
N ASP A 556 57.44 42.52 -47.82
CA ASP A 556 56.42 41.61 -48.33
C ASP A 556 55.30 41.34 -47.29
N VAL A 557 55.60 41.47 -45.98
CA VAL A 557 54.62 41.30 -44.89
C VAL A 557 53.63 42.47 -44.82
N ASP A 558 54.07 43.70 -45.07
CA ASP A 558 53.19 44.87 -45.10
C ASP A 558 52.17 44.76 -46.25
N VAL A 559 52.63 44.29 -47.41
CA VAL A 559 51.79 44.03 -48.59
C VAL A 559 50.83 42.87 -48.36
N GLU A 560 51.28 41.77 -47.71
CA GLU A 560 50.40 40.65 -47.36
C GLU A 560 49.33 41.07 -46.33
N SER A 561 49.70 41.90 -45.35
CA SER A 561 48.79 42.47 -44.36
C SER A 561 47.71 43.34 -45.01
N ALA A 562 48.12 44.25 -45.91
CA ALA A 562 47.20 45.07 -46.69
C ALA A 562 46.27 44.22 -47.57
N SER A 563 46.78 43.14 -48.19
CA SER A 563 45.95 42.20 -48.97
C SER A 563 44.88 41.54 -48.10
N LYS A 564 45.25 41.06 -46.90
CA LYS A 564 44.28 40.46 -45.96
C LYS A 564 43.21 41.46 -45.52
N SER A 565 43.57 42.72 -45.25
CA SER A 565 42.59 43.77 -44.91
C SER A 565 41.61 44.04 -46.06
N VAL A 566 42.08 44.04 -47.31
CA VAL A 566 41.22 44.15 -48.51
C VAL A 566 40.27 42.95 -48.64
N ASP A 567 40.76 41.71 -48.42
CA ASP A 567 39.93 40.50 -48.47
C ASP A 567 38.87 40.43 -47.36
N GLU A 568 39.17 40.96 -46.17
CA GLU A 568 38.21 41.04 -45.05
C GLU A 568 37.00 41.92 -45.37
N ILE A 569 37.19 43.03 -46.08
CA ILE A 569 36.07 43.89 -46.52
C ILE A 569 35.14 43.13 -47.47
N MET A 570 35.70 42.36 -48.42
CA MET A 570 34.87 41.56 -49.34
C MET A 570 34.03 40.52 -48.58
N LYS A 571 34.65 39.80 -47.64
CA LYS A 571 33.95 38.84 -46.76
C LYS A 571 32.85 39.49 -45.93
N LEU A 572 33.01 40.76 -45.53
CA LEU A 572 31.96 41.50 -44.83
C LEU A 572 30.77 41.85 -45.75
N PHE A 573 31.00 42.21 -47.02
CA PHE A 573 29.91 42.35 -47.99
C PHE A 573 29.18 41.02 -48.21
N GLU A 574 29.90 39.91 -48.38
CA GLU A 574 29.31 38.57 -48.56
C GLU A 574 28.48 38.14 -47.34
N THR A 575 29.04 38.27 -46.13
CA THR A 575 28.39 37.92 -44.85
C THR A 575 27.14 38.76 -44.57
N ARG A 576 27.03 39.95 -45.17
CA ARG A 576 25.92 40.90 -44.96
C ARG A 576 25.04 41.10 -46.20
N ALA A 577 25.25 40.36 -47.29
CA ALA A 577 24.54 40.55 -48.55
C ALA A 577 23.01 40.47 -48.44
N GLU A 578 22.49 39.67 -47.51
CA GLU A 578 21.05 39.56 -47.25
C GLU A 578 20.46 40.84 -46.61
N LEU A 579 21.24 41.62 -45.85
CA LEU A 579 20.77 42.93 -45.35
C LEU A 579 20.54 43.93 -46.48
N GLU A 580 21.17 43.78 -47.64
CA GLU A 580 20.96 44.66 -48.80
C GLU A 580 19.58 44.45 -49.44
N ARG A 581 18.98 43.26 -49.26
CA ARG A 581 17.59 42.99 -49.64
C ARG A 581 16.58 43.52 -48.62
N GLN A 582 17.01 43.75 -47.38
CA GLN A 582 16.14 44.03 -46.24
C GLN A 582 16.16 45.50 -45.78
N ASP A 583 17.27 46.22 -45.99
CA ASP A 583 17.40 47.67 -45.77
C ASP A 583 18.06 48.35 -46.97
N GLY A 584 17.26 49.09 -47.76
CA GLY A 584 17.76 49.84 -48.91
C GLY A 584 18.77 50.94 -48.56
N GLY A 585 18.73 51.46 -47.32
CA GLY A 585 19.74 52.40 -46.83
C GLY A 585 21.12 51.77 -46.62
N TYR A 586 21.16 50.49 -46.27
CA TYR A 586 22.37 49.68 -46.20
C TYR A 586 22.84 49.28 -47.59
N ALA A 587 21.95 48.85 -48.48
CA ALA A 587 22.30 48.54 -49.88
C ALA A 587 23.02 49.73 -50.57
N ALA A 588 22.42 50.92 -50.52
CA ALA A 588 23.00 52.14 -51.06
C ALA A 588 24.23 52.67 -50.27
N TYR A 589 24.56 52.08 -49.12
CA TYR A 589 25.84 52.32 -48.44
C TYR A 589 26.89 51.28 -48.88
N ALA A 590 26.53 49.99 -48.91
CA ALA A 590 27.39 48.89 -49.32
C ALA A 590 27.86 49.04 -50.77
N GLU A 591 27.01 49.52 -51.68
CA GLU A 591 27.38 49.86 -53.06
C GLU A 591 28.50 50.92 -53.12
N ARG A 592 28.36 52.02 -52.37
CA ARG A 592 29.40 53.07 -52.28
C ARG A 592 30.68 52.54 -51.63
N ALA A 593 30.56 51.72 -50.59
CA ALA A 593 31.69 51.07 -49.94
C ALA A 593 32.40 50.06 -50.86
N ARG A 594 31.69 49.35 -51.75
CA ARG A 594 32.28 48.51 -52.80
C ARG A 594 33.05 49.33 -53.82
N ALA A 595 32.51 50.47 -54.26
CA ALA A 595 33.21 51.38 -55.16
C ALA A 595 34.47 52.01 -54.52
N GLU A 596 34.47 52.20 -53.20
CA GLU A 596 35.66 52.59 -52.44
C GLU A 596 36.66 51.43 -52.30
N TRP A 597 36.18 50.23 -51.97
CA TRP A 597 36.99 49.01 -51.87
C TRP A 597 37.70 48.67 -53.18
N LEU A 598 37.05 48.82 -54.34
CA LEU A 598 37.69 48.63 -55.66
C LEU A 598 38.92 49.53 -55.84
N ARG A 599 38.87 50.80 -55.39
CA ARG A 599 40.02 51.71 -55.41
C ARG A 599 41.13 51.27 -54.45
N LEU A 600 40.77 50.61 -53.34
CA LEU A 600 41.75 50.00 -52.43
C LEU A 600 42.40 48.74 -53.05
N VAL A 601 41.67 47.96 -53.85
CA VAL A 601 42.23 46.85 -54.66
C VAL A 601 43.20 47.39 -55.72
N GLU A 602 42.83 48.41 -56.49
CA GLU A 602 43.72 49.08 -57.45
C GLU A 602 44.99 49.61 -56.77
N THR A 603 44.84 50.22 -55.59
CA THR A 603 45.95 50.72 -54.76
C THR A 603 46.84 49.58 -54.26
N LEU A 604 46.27 48.44 -53.89
CA LEU A 604 46.99 47.24 -53.45
C LEU A 604 47.83 46.64 -54.58
N GLU A 605 47.27 46.50 -55.78
CA GLU A 605 48.02 45.94 -56.92
C GLU A 605 49.18 46.86 -57.33
N PHE A 606 48.99 48.18 -57.27
CA PHE A 606 50.11 49.11 -57.44
C PHE A 606 51.17 48.97 -56.34
N ALA A 607 50.78 48.80 -55.06
CA ALA A 607 51.71 48.55 -53.97
C ALA A 607 52.47 47.22 -54.12
N LYS A 608 51.81 46.14 -54.57
CA LYS A 608 52.43 44.85 -54.91
C LYS A 608 53.48 44.99 -56.01
N GLN A 609 53.16 45.75 -57.07
CA GLN A 609 54.09 46.03 -58.17
C GLN A 609 55.28 46.90 -57.70
N ALA A 610 55.04 47.94 -56.90
CA ALA A 610 56.08 48.79 -56.33
C ALA A 610 57.03 48.02 -55.39
N ARG A 611 56.48 47.17 -54.50
CA ARG A 611 57.25 46.25 -53.64
C ARG A 611 58.10 45.29 -54.49
N THR A 612 57.50 44.67 -55.50
CA THR A 612 58.19 43.72 -56.38
C THR A 612 59.32 44.41 -57.16
N LEU A 613 59.12 45.63 -57.65
CA LEU A 613 60.18 46.42 -58.29
C LEU A 613 61.34 46.70 -57.33
N ARG A 614 61.07 47.17 -56.10
CA ARG A 614 62.10 47.44 -55.08
C ARG A 614 62.91 46.19 -54.73
N ARG A 615 62.25 45.03 -54.65
CA ARG A 615 62.88 43.72 -54.46
C ARG A 615 63.78 43.34 -55.64
N MET A 616 63.25 43.44 -56.86
CA MET A 616 64.00 43.07 -58.08
C MET A 616 65.13 44.06 -58.42
N THR A 617 65.11 45.29 -57.90
CA THR A 617 66.13 46.31 -58.19
C THR A 617 67.04 46.61 -57.01
N GLY A 618 66.59 47.36 -56.00
CA GLY A 618 67.41 47.81 -54.88
C GLY A 618 67.91 46.67 -53.97
N GLU A 619 67.03 45.73 -53.62
CA GLU A 619 67.42 44.57 -52.81
C GLU A 619 68.31 43.59 -53.61
N ALA A 620 68.02 43.39 -54.89
CA ALA A 620 68.89 42.62 -55.80
C ALA A 620 70.28 43.24 -55.97
N LEU A 621 70.38 44.57 -56.08
CA LEU A 621 71.64 45.32 -56.14
C LEU A 621 72.45 45.16 -54.85
N ALA A 622 71.80 45.26 -53.68
CA ALA A 622 72.44 45.03 -52.38
C ALA A 622 72.88 43.56 -52.19
N ALA A 623 72.05 42.61 -52.61
CA ALA A 623 72.37 41.17 -52.59
C ALA A 623 73.50 40.81 -53.57
N ALA A 624 73.61 41.50 -54.70
CA ALA A 624 74.71 41.34 -55.63
C ALA A 624 76.00 42.01 -55.14
N GLY A 625 75.91 43.18 -54.49
CA GLY A 625 77.04 43.85 -53.84
C GLY A 625 77.69 42.96 -52.79
N THR A 626 76.87 42.47 -51.83
CA THR A 626 77.33 41.55 -50.77
C THR A 626 77.84 40.22 -51.32
N ALA A 627 77.21 39.65 -52.36
CA ALA A 627 77.72 38.46 -53.04
C ALA A 627 79.08 38.70 -53.73
N ALA A 628 79.27 39.87 -54.36
CA ALA A 628 80.53 40.24 -55.00
C ALA A 628 81.67 40.54 -54.00
N GLU A 629 81.34 41.12 -52.84
CA GLU A 629 82.29 41.31 -51.73
C GLU A 629 82.70 39.96 -51.12
N ALA A 630 81.73 39.06 -50.90
CA ALA A 630 81.99 37.69 -50.49
C ALA A 630 82.83 36.91 -51.53
N ALA A 631 82.62 37.15 -52.83
CA ALA A 631 83.45 36.59 -53.90
C ALA A 631 84.88 37.16 -53.88
N ALA A 632 85.04 38.47 -53.65
CA ALA A 632 86.36 39.09 -53.55
C ALA A 632 87.18 38.55 -52.36
N ALA A 633 86.51 38.24 -51.24
CA ALA A 633 87.10 37.62 -50.05
C ALA A 633 87.26 36.09 -50.12
N ALA A 634 86.66 35.43 -51.12
CA ALA A 634 86.70 33.97 -51.24
C ALA A 634 88.09 33.45 -51.68
N VAL A 635 88.71 32.64 -50.81
CA VAL A 635 89.96 31.91 -51.10
C VAL A 635 89.70 30.70 -52.01
N ASP A 636 88.55 30.04 -51.86
CA ASP A 636 88.12 28.97 -52.75
C ASP A 636 87.66 29.53 -54.11
N LEU A 637 88.30 29.10 -55.20
CA LEU A 637 88.05 29.62 -56.54
C LEU A 637 86.73 29.14 -57.17
N ARG A 638 86.19 27.98 -56.76
CA ARG A 638 84.87 27.52 -57.23
C ARG A 638 83.79 28.39 -56.61
N LYS A 639 83.81 28.52 -55.28
CA LYS A 639 82.91 29.39 -54.53
C LYS A 639 83.02 30.85 -54.99
N ARG A 640 84.23 31.32 -55.33
CA ARG A 640 84.46 32.65 -55.92
C ARG A 640 83.78 32.82 -57.28
N LYS A 641 83.93 31.84 -58.18
CA LYS A 641 83.25 31.86 -59.49
C LYS A 641 81.73 31.82 -59.34
N GLU A 642 81.21 30.97 -58.46
CA GLU A 642 79.78 30.84 -58.16
C GLU A 642 79.19 32.14 -57.59
N LEU A 643 79.84 32.75 -56.61
CA LEU A 643 79.39 34.02 -56.01
C LEU A 643 79.43 35.18 -57.01
N PHE A 644 80.46 35.29 -57.86
CA PHE A 644 80.46 36.30 -58.93
C PHE A 644 79.38 36.03 -59.99
N ALA A 645 79.14 34.76 -60.37
CA ALA A 645 78.08 34.40 -61.30
C ALA A 645 76.69 34.77 -60.74
N SER A 646 76.39 34.40 -59.49
CA SER A 646 75.11 34.73 -58.86
C SER A 646 74.96 36.22 -58.50
N ALA A 647 76.06 36.98 -58.41
CA ALA A 647 76.01 38.44 -58.35
C ALA A 647 75.63 39.03 -59.73
N LEU A 648 76.28 38.57 -60.80
CA LEU A 648 76.02 39.03 -62.17
C LEU A 648 74.61 38.66 -62.66
N GLU A 649 74.09 37.50 -62.26
CA GLU A 649 72.71 37.07 -62.49
C GLU A 649 71.70 38.06 -61.86
N LYS A 650 71.81 38.33 -60.56
CA LYS A 650 70.95 39.32 -59.88
C LYS A 650 71.05 40.73 -60.46
N LEU A 651 72.23 41.14 -60.95
CA LEU A 651 72.42 42.44 -61.59
C LEU A 651 71.78 42.48 -62.99
N LYS A 652 71.86 41.39 -63.75
CA LYS A 652 71.18 41.24 -65.04
C LYS A 652 69.66 41.28 -64.84
N ASP A 653 69.13 40.54 -63.87
CA ASP A 653 67.71 40.55 -63.53
C ASP A 653 67.25 41.94 -63.06
N CYS A 654 68.03 42.62 -62.22
CA CYS A 654 67.78 44.01 -61.83
C CYS A 654 67.60 44.94 -63.04
N GLN A 655 68.40 44.78 -64.09
CA GLN A 655 68.25 45.55 -65.33
C GLN A 655 67.04 45.10 -66.16
N GLU A 656 66.94 43.81 -66.47
CA GLU A 656 65.98 43.30 -67.46
C GLU A 656 64.56 43.21 -66.88
N GLU A 657 64.38 42.65 -65.69
CA GLU A 657 63.08 42.57 -65.01
C GLU A 657 62.64 43.97 -64.54
N GLY A 658 63.56 44.77 -63.99
CA GLY A 658 63.28 46.16 -63.62
C GLY A 658 62.78 46.99 -64.82
N ALA A 659 63.44 46.85 -65.97
CA ALA A 659 63.05 47.57 -67.18
C ALA A 659 61.74 47.02 -67.77
N ARG A 660 61.49 45.71 -67.68
CA ARG A 660 60.22 45.12 -68.10
C ARG A 660 59.07 45.64 -67.24
N MET A 661 59.21 45.62 -65.91
CA MET A 661 58.19 46.12 -64.98
C MET A 661 57.86 47.60 -65.21
N VAL A 662 58.88 48.47 -65.35
CA VAL A 662 58.68 49.90 -65.61
C VAL A 662 58.08 50.16 -67.01
N LYS A 663 58.30 49.27 -67.98
CA LYS A 663 57.65 49.32 -69.30
C LYS A 663 56.20 48.82 -69.27
N GLU A 664 55.91 47.79 -68.48
CA GLU A 664 54.57 47.23 -68.28
C GLU A 664 53.65 48.18 -67.49
N ASN A 665 54.20 48.90 -66.51
CA ASN A 665 53.50 49.99 -65.82
C ASN A 665 54.42 51.22 -65.66
N ALA A 666 54.24 52.20 -66.54
CA ALA A 666 55.02 53.45 -66.55
C ALA A 666 54.94 54.27 -65.25
N SER A 667 53.88 54.13 -64.44
CA SER A 667 53.79 54.83 -63.15
C SER A 667 54.81 54.35 -62.12
N LEU A 668 55.35 53.13 -62.30
CA LEU A 668 56.44 52.61 -61.49
C LEU A 668 57.75 53.39 -61.69
N ALA A 669 57.94 54.11 -62.80
CA ALA A 669 59.12 54.96 -63.02
C ALA A 669 59.26 56.07 -61.96
N ALA A 670 58.16 56.47 -61.32
CA ALA A 670 58.11 57.50 -60.29
C ALA A 670 58.17 56.94 -58.84
N ILE A 671 58.31 55.61 -58.68
CA ILE A 671 58.47 54.97 -57.37
C ILE A 671 59.94 54.98 -56.95
N ASP A 672 60.22 55.51 -55.77
CA ASP A 672 61.56 55.44 -55.21
C ASP A 672 61.93 54.05 -54.71
N VAL A 673 63.20 53.72 -54.89
CA VAL A 673 63.86 52.48 -54.48
C VAL A 673 64.96 52.84 -53.49
N LEU A 674 65.06 52.09 -52.38
CA LEU A 674 66.12 52.27 -51.40
C LEU A 674 67.44 51.65 -51.91
N VAL A 675 68.49 52.47 -52.05
CA VAL A 675 69.85 52.01 -52.30
C VAL A 675 70.77 52.64 -51.27
N SER A 676 71.47 51.82 -50.48
CA SER A 676 72.39 52.25 -49.41
C SER A 676 71.79 53.26 -48.41
N GLY A 677 70.47 53.21 -48.18
CA GLY A 677 69.74 54.14 -47.30
C GLY A 677 69.12 55.35 -48.00
N SER A 678 69.47 55.61 -49.28
CA SER A 678 68.97 56.75 -50.06
C SER A 678 67.83 56.36 -51.01
N PRO A 679 66.75 57.15 -51.09
CA PRO A 679 65.78 57.08 -52.19
C PRO A 679 66.46 57.36 -53.54
N THR A 680 66.29 56.45 -54.50
CA THR A 680 66.91 56.49 -55.84
C THR A 680 65.84 56.12 -56.89
N ARG A 681 65.87 56.72 -58.08
CA ARG A 681 64.88 56.39 -59.13
C ARG A 681 65.18 55.03 -59.77
N PRO A 682 64.17 54.25 -60.23
CA PRO A 682 64.41 52.90 -60.74
C PRO A 682 65.36 52.86 -61.93
N GLN A 683 65.31 53.86 -62.81
CA GLN A 683 66.23 53.99 -63.95
C GLN A 683 67.68 54.18 -63.51
N GLU A 684 67.91 54.91 -62.42
CA GLU A 684 69.25 55.11 -61.83
C GLU A 684 69.73 53.82 -61.14
N VAL A 685 68.84 53.08 -60.46
CA VAL A 685 69.18 51.77 -59.87
C VAL A 685 69.53 50.76 -60.95
N MET A 686 68.78 50.72 -62.06
CA MET A 686 69.09 49.85 -63.22
C MET A 686 70.40 50.24 -63.90
N ALA A 687 70.72 51.55 -63.98
CA ALA A 687 72.02 52.02 -64.46
C ALA A 687 73.16 51.59 -63.52
N GLN A 688 72.97 51.71 -62.20
CA GLN A 688 73.93 51.23 -61.20
C GLN A 688 74.10 49.70 -61.27
N CYS A 689 73.03 48.93 -61.47
CA CYS A 689 73.11 47.48 -61.69
C CYS A 689 73.95 47.14 -62.93
N GLY A 690 73.79 47.87 -64.03
CA GLY A 690 74.62 47.72 -65.23
C GLY A 690 76.09 48.08 -65.01
N GLN A 691 76.37 49.24 -64.40
CA GLN A 691 77.73 49.65 -64.05
C GLN A 691 78.42 48.64 -63.12
N LYS A 692 77.69 48.12 -62.12
CA LYS A 692 78.18 47.08 -61.22
C LYS A 692 78.41 45.77 -61.98
N ALA A 693 77.52 45.37 -62.88
CA ALA A 693 77.70 44.16 -63.70
C ALA A 693 78.95 44.24 -64.57
N GLU A 694 79.15 45.34 -65.31
CA GLU A 694 80.37 45.56 -66.10
C GLU A 694 81.63 45.51 -65.21
N SER A 695 81.61 46.16 -64.04
CA SER A 695 82.74 46.12 -63.08
C SER A 695 83.06 44.73 -62.52
N LEU A 696 82.12 43.78 -62.59
CA LEU A 696 82.29 42.41 -62.12
C LEU A 696 82.62 41.40 -63.23
N ARG A 697 82.46 41.76 -64.51
CA ARG A 697 82.82 40.86 -65.63
C ARG A 697 84.28 40.45 -65.61
N GLU A 698 85.21 41.39 -65.46
CA GLU A 698 86.64 41.04 -65.47
C GLU A 698 87.09 40.30 -64.19
N PRO A 699 86.65 40.68 -62.96
CA PRO A 699 86.83 39.84 -61.77
C PRO A 699 86.29 38.42 -61.91
N GLN A 700 85.11 38.23 -62.52
CA GLN A 700 84.56 36.90 -62.81
C GLN A 700 85.41 36.15 -63.84
N LYS A 701 85.75 36.78 -64.97
CA LYS A 701 86.56 36.19 -66.05
C LYS A 701 87.92 35.74 -65.50
N ARG A 702 88.57 36.58 -64.70
CA ARG A 702 89.84 36.28 -64.02
C ARG A 702 89.72 35.14 -63.01
N ALA A 703 88.64 35.09 -62.21
CA ALA A 703 88.40 33.99 -61.29
C ALA A 703 88.16 32.66 -62.04
N GLU A 704 87.45 32.69 -63.17
CA GLU A 704 87.29 31.51 -64.04
C GLU A 704 88.62 31.07 -64.67
N VAL A 705 89.43 31.99 -65.21
CA VAL A 705 90.74 31.64 -65.78
C VAL A 705 91.67 31.07 -64.71
N GLN A 706 91.69 31.65 -63.51
CA GLN A 706 92.46 31.12 -62.37
C GLN A 706 91.99 29.71 -61.98
N LEU A 707 90.67 29.48 -61.92
CA LEU A 707 90.12 28.16 -61.63
C LEU A 707 90.50 27.14 -62.72
N ARG A 708 90.24 27.46 -64.00
CA ARG A 708 90.56 26.57 -65.13
C ARG A 708 92.07 26.30 -65.25
N PHE A 709 92.91 27.31 -65.02
CA PHE A 709 94.37 27.15 -65.01
C PHE A 709 94.85 26.20 -63.90
N ILE A 710 94.31 26.37 -62.69
CA ILE A 710 94.68 25.56 -61.53
C ILE A 710 94.13 24.13 -61.66
N GLU A 711 92.89 23.95 -62.11
CA GLU A 711 92.25 22.64 -62.23
C GLU A 711 92.66 21.84 -63.46
N GLY A 712 93.10 22.51 -64.52
CA GLY A 712 93.60 21.90 -65.77
C GLY A 712 95.13 21.89 -65.85
N PRO A 713 95.76 22.77 -66.66
CA PRO A 713 97.17 22.63 -67.05
C PRO A 713 98.15 22.62 -65.88
N LYS A 714 97.90 23.38 -64.81
CA LYS A 714 98.72 23.30 -63.59
C LYS A 714 98.59 21.94 -62.91
N LYS A 715 97.38 21.44 -62.68
CA LYS A 715 97.12 20.14 -62.03
C LYS A 715 97.71 18.99 -62.85
N ALA A 716 97.61 19.08 -64.18
CA ALA A 716 98.26 18.14 -65.09
C ALA A 716 99.78 18.16 -64.89
N TYR A 717 100.41 19.34 -64.89
CA TYR A 717 101.86 19.49 -64.67
C TYR A 717 102.33 19.09 -63.26
N ASP A 718 101.63 19.49 -62.20
CA ASP A 718 101.96 19.15 -60.81
C ASP A 718 101.92 17.62 -60.57
N ALA A 719 101.14 16.88 -61.38
CA ALA A 719 101.12 15.42 -61.38
C ALA A 719 102.32 14.76 -62.11
N VAL A 720 103.05 15.47 -62.98
CA VAL A 720 104.17 14.92 -63.77
C VAL A 720 105.33 14.50 -62.88
N LYS A 721 105.79 15.41 -62.01
CA LYS A 721 106.96 15.19 -61.13
C LYS A 721 106.85 13.91 -60.27
N PRO A 722 105.72 13.61 -59.58
CA PRO A 722 105.55 12.36 -58.83
C PRO A 722 105.29 11.12 -59.70
N LEU A 723 104.99 11.25 -60.99
CA LEU A 723 104.93 10.12 -61.94
C LEU A 723 106.32 9.78 -62.48
N VAL A 724 107.09 10.79 -62.88
CA VAL A 724 108.48 10.65 -63.35
C VAL A 724 109.37 10.03 -62.27
N SER A 725 109.29 10.50 -61.02
CA SER A 725 110.08 9.93 -59.91
C SER A 725 109.68 8.51 -59.52
N LYS A 726 108.49 8.03 -59.96
CA LYS A 726 108.03 6.64 -59.83
C LYS A 726 108.28 5.81 -61.10
N GLY A 727 108.99 6.35 -62.09
CA GLY A 727 109.28 5.68 -63.36
C GLY A 727 108.10 5.52 -64.32
N ARG A 728 106.92 6.10 -64.02
CA ARG A 728 105.68 5.96 -64.81
C ARG A 728 105.70 6.91 -66.02
N LYS A 729 106.60 6.63 -66.97
CA LYS A 729 106.89 7.51 -68.13
C LYS A 729 105.65 7.84 -68.97
N ASP A 730 104.84 6.85 -69.33
CA ASP A 730 103.71 7.04 -70.26
C ASP A 730 102.59 7.89 -69.65
N GLU A 731 102.36 7.75 -68.35
CA GLU A 731 101.40 8.57 -67.61
C GLU A 731 101.92 10.01 -67.43
N ALA A 732 103.21 10.18 -67.15
CA ALA A 732 103.85 11.49 -67.14
C ALA A 732 103.77 12.17 -68.52
N LEU A 733 104.01 11.41 -69.60
CA LEU A 733 103.87 11.86 -70.98
C LEU A 733 102.43 12.26 -71.32
N SER A 734 101.45 11.47 -70.87
CA SER A 734 100.02 11.79 -70.98
C SER A 734 99.68 13.09 -70.26
N LYS A 735 100.14 13.28 -69.02
CA LYS A 735 99.91 14.51 -68.26
C LYS A 735 100.63 15.74 -68.81
N LEU A 736 101.78 15.57 -69.46
CA LEU A 736 102.41 16.66 -70.22
C LEU A 736 101.62 17.03 -71.48
N ASN A 737 101.03 16.05 -72.19
CA ASN A 737 100.13 16.33 -73.31
C ASN A 737 98.82 17.00 -72.85
N GLU A 738 98.26 16.58 -71.71
CA GLU A 738 97.10 17.21 -71.05
C GLU A 738 97.40 18.67 -70.70
N CYS A 739 98.53 18.95 -70.04
CA CYS A 739 99.03 20.31 -69.78
C CYS A 739 99.11 21.17 -71.04
N ILE A 740 99.67 20.65 -72.13
CA ILE A 740 99.82 21.38 -73.40
C ILE A 740 98.47 21.62 -74.07
N ALA A 741 97.56 20.64 -74.04
CA ALA A 741 96.25 20.72 -74.66
C ALA A 741 95.33 21.71 -73.92
N GLU A 742 95.16 21.53 -72.61
CA GLU A 742 94.32 22.40 -71.77
C GLU A 742 94.90 23.81 -71.68
N GLY A 743 96.24 23.93 -71.60
CA GLY A 743 96.93 25.22 -71.66
C GLY A 743 96.64 25.97 -72.96
N ARG A 744 96.73 25.31 -74.12
CA ARG A 744 96.40 25.93 -75.43
C ARG A 744 94.92 26.24 -75.59
N ILE A 745 94.03 25.40 -75.05
CA ILE A 745 92.59 25.68 -75.04
C ILE A 745 92.31 26.94 -74.23
N LEU A 746 92.93 27.08 -73.05
CA LEU A 746 92.78 28.25 -72.20
C LEU A 746 93.43 29.50 -72.80
N GLU A 747 94.61 29.37 -73.43
CA GLU A 747 95.31 30.44 -74.15
C GLU A 747 94.46 31.00 -75.30
N ASN A 748 93.81 30.14 -76.08
CA ASN A 748 92.96 30.54 -77.20
C ASN A 748 91.61 31.12 -76.75
N GLN A 749 91.07 30.68 -75.61
CA GLN A 749 89.79 31.18 -75.08
C GLN A 749 89.94 32.50 -74.28
N TYR A 750 91.13 32.76 -73.72
CA TYR A 750 91.40 33.89 -72.84
C TYR A 750 92.78 34.52 -73.15
N PRO A 751 93.00 35.00 -74.40
CA PRO A 751 94.31 35.45 -74.87
C PRO A 751 94.89 36.61 -74.06
N GLU A 752 94.05 37.46 -73.47
CA GLU A 752 94.49 38.56 -72.59
C GLU A 752 95.11 38.08 -71.25
N PHE A 753 94.84 36.83 -70.84
CA PHE A 753 95.44 36.22 -69.65
C PHE A 753 96.68 35.37 -69.95
N LYS A 754 97.10 35.27 -71.21
CA LYS A 754 98.27 34.48 -71.67
C LYS A 754 99.55 34.79 -70.90
N GLU A 755 99.81 36.07 -70.63
CA GLU A 755 101.00 36.55 -69.89
C GLU A 755 100.78 36.70 -68.38
N GLN A 756 99.55 36.48 -67.88
CA GLN A 756 99.28 36.52 -66.44
C GLN A 756 100.10 35.44 -65.74
N LYS A 757 100.89 35.84 -64.73
CA LYS A 757 101.73 34.91 -63.96
C LYS A 757 100.91 34.25 -62.85
N PHE A 758 101.00 32.92 -62.79
CA PHE A 758 100.41 32.07 -61.78
C PHE A 758 101.51 31.37 -60.97
N ASP A 759 101.24 31.06 -59.71
CA ASP A 759 102.18 30.33 -58.84
C ASP A 759 102.07 28.81 -59.09
N VAL A 760 103.10 28.22 -59.69
CA VAL A 760 103.21 26.79 -60.08
C VAL A 760 104.51 26.21 -59.51
N ASN A 761 104.43 25.15 -58.70
CA ASN A 761 105.58 24.53 -58.01
C ASN A 761 106.58 25.52 -57.35
N GLY A 762 106.07 26.61 -56.77
CA GLY A 762 106.87 27.66 -56.13
C GLY A 762 107.51 28.68 -57.09
N THR A 763 107.23 28.59 -58.39
CA THR A 763 107.71 29.53 -59.42
C THR A 763 106.56 30.28 -60.08
N ARG A 764 106.78 31.57 -60.40
CA ARG A 764 105.82 32.42 -61.10
C ARG A 764 106.01 32.34 -62.60
N MET A 765 105.14 31.58 -63.25
CA MET A 765 105.15 31.35 -64.69
C MET A 765 103.81 31.78 -65.30
N SER A 766 103.85 32.34 -66.51
CA SER A 766 102.66 32.63 -67.29
C SER A 766 102.03 31.36 -67.86
N MET A 767 100.85 31.49 -68.48
CA MET A 767 100.20 30.37 -69.17
C MET A 767 101.07 29.88 -70.34
N LEU A 768 101.65 30.81 -71.10
CA LEU A 768 102.62 30.51 -72.15
C LEU A 768 103.86 29.78 -71.59
N ASP A 769 104.42 30.28 -70.48
CA ASP A 769 105.60 29.68 -69.85
C ASP A 769 105.34 28.23 -69.41
N LEU A 770 104.18 27.96 -68.78
CA LEU A 770 103.79 26.59 -68.40
C LEU A 770 103.67 25.67 -69.61
N ILE A 771 103.04 26.12 -70.70
CA ILE A 771 102.95 25.36 -71.95
C ILE A 771 104.35 25.07 -72.50
N GLN A 772 105.26 26.05 -72.48
CA GLN A 772 106.65 25.87 -72.93
C GLN A 772 107.44 24.90 -72.03
N VAL A 773 107.26 24.97 -70.70
CA VAL A 773 107.86 24.03 -69.74
C VAL A 773 107.34 22.61 -69.99
N CYS A 774 106.02 22.43 -70.12
CA CYS A 774 105.44 21.13 -70.45
C CYS A 774 105.95 20.59 -71.80
N VAL A 775 106.07 21.43 -72.85
CA VAL A 775 106.70 21.02 -74.13
C VAL A 775 108.17 20.63 -73.94
N LYS A 776 108.93 21.34 -73.09
CA LYS A 776 110.35 21.11 -72.84
C LYS A 776 110.57 19.81 -72.08
N GLU A 777 109.81 19.54 -71.02
CA GLU A 777 109.90 18.30 -70.23
C GLU A 777 109.31 17.09 -70.96
N ARG A 778 108.40 17.29 -71.92
CA ARG A 778 107.91 16.20 -72.78
C ARG A 778 109.01 15.60 -73.64
N LYS A 779 109.91 16.42 -74.20
CA LYS A 779 110.98 15.96 -75.12
C LYS A 779 111.84 14.80 -74.57
N PRO A 780 112.46 14.86 -73.37
CA PRO A 780 113.25 13.76 -72.84
C PRO A 780 112.44 12.51 -72.49
N LEU A 781 111.13 12.65 -72.22
CA LEU A 781 110.23 11.50 -72.00
C LEU A 781 109.76 10.85 -73.30
N GLN A 782 109.86 11.55 -74.44
CA GLN A 782 109.65 10.98 -75.78
C GLN A 782 110.91 10.31 -76.37
N SER A 783 112.06 10.38 -75.68
CA SER A 783 113.36 9.93 -76.22
C SER A 783 113.97 8.74 -75.46
N ALA A 784 113.32 7.58 -75.59
CA ALA A 784 113.98 6.27 -75.57
C ALA A 784 113.06 5.29 -76.35
N PRO A 785 113.58 4.51 -77.33
CA PRO A 785 112.87 3.38 -77.91
C PRO A 785 112.79 2.19 -76.92
#